data_AF-A0A8T5G2J5-F1
#
_entry.id   AF-A0A8T5G2J5-F1
#
_cell.length_a   1.000
_cell.length_b   1.000
_cell.length_c   1.000
_cell.angle_alpha   90.00
_cell.angle_beta   90.00
_cell.angle_gamma   90.00
#
_symmetry.space_group_name_H-M   'P 1'
#
loop_
_entity.id
_entity.type
_entity.pdbx_description
1 polymer ?
#
loop_
_entity_poly.entity_id
_entity_poly.type
_entity_poly.pdbx_seq_one_letter_code
_entity_poly.pdbx_strand_id
1 'polypeptide(L)'
;MPTITVNRKVLESVIGKKLPDDELKDRISMLGTDLESVDDEEIVVEIFPNRPDMLSEQGFGRALSSFIGVKTGLRDYNVKPSGEKVIVTKGMEKVRPYTVCCLVKNLDLDDEKIREIIQIQEKLHITFCRKRKKAAIGIYPMEKIKLPISFTCKKPEDIVFRPLEWNNEINAKQILEQHPTGIKYKDLVKGLDKYALFHDANDEVLSFTPIINSHKTGKIDDTTKEAFLEVSGFDLHTSEYVLNIMVAALIDMGAEVYSMEVKYPDKTIITPNLSPREMKVDLEYINRWLGIDIDEKRLKELFERMGYSYSKGKAMIPCYRPDVIHPADLAEDIAVAYGYENFTPEIPKKSTTAMEDPFEKFRTKVARLLTGLNMLETSSYHLTNPQVQFDNMNLKKPSTHVKLSHTLSEDYDILRFWMLPNLMKILSENTHHEYPQNIFESGYIFKKDSSVDTGVIEINRLAAVICNPESDYTRIRQVLDYLLTSIGLDYVIKETEHDSFIPGRVGRVSVKGKDVAYIGEISPLVLNNFSIEMPASAFELNLTEIFNILFDDKEDEYVKVGTLNVHKKIVELLPDLFLESTKMKIGKIKSIDDRKKKIISKLGNKKVEDIPEIKKYKEFHQKIWNKDLIPAVELLIKKYLSKGKFPDISPIVNCANLVSLENMKDLGLFDADKIDGEIFLRYSTTDDEYLPYGSTKPQKIKEGVPILQDSKKIFAVIGVKDSIETSVDENTENVLVVSWGSSSDDKKKIKKVFTDLKDLIC
;
A
#
# COMPACT_ATOMS: atom_id res chain seq x y z
N MET A 1 19.54 -2.85 15.17
CA MET A 1 19.09 -1.58 15.78
C MET A 1 20.29 -1.01 16.55
N PRO A 2 20.27 0.17 17.18
CA PRO A 2 21.45 0.63 17.92
C PRO A 2 21.67 -0.17 19.20
N THR A 3 22.81 -0.86 19.26
CA THR A 3 23.30 -1.47 20.51
C THR A 3 24.07 -0.44 21.33
N ILE A 4 23.87 -0.42 22.65
CA ILE A 4 24.70 0.34 23.60
C ILE A 4 25.42 -0.63 24.54
N THR A 5 26.63 -0.24 24.95
CA THR A 5 27.40 -0.92 25.99
C THR A 5 27.33 -0.03 27.22
N VAL A 6 26.89 -0.58 28.34
CA VAL A 6 26.64 0.17 29.58
C VAL A 6 27.55 -0.38 30.67
N ASN A 7 28.31 0.49 31.34
CA ASN A 7 29.07 0.13 32.52
C ASN A 7 28.12 -0.25 33.67
N ARG A 8 28.26 -1.47 34.18
CA ARG A 8 27.39 -2.02 35.23
C ARG A 8 27.42 -1.18 36.51
N LYS A 9 28.58 -0.68 36.92
CA LYS A 9 28.71 0.14 38.15
C LYS A 9 28.03 1.49 37.97
N VAL A 10 28.13 2.10 36.80
CA VAL A 10 27.44 3.35 36.47
C VAL A 10 25.93 3.10 36.48
N LEU A 11 25.46 2.03 35.84
CA LEU A 11 24.04 1.67 35.84
C LEU A 11 23.49 1.44 37.24
N GLU A 12 24.17 0.65 38.07
CA GLU A 12 23.78 0.39 39.47
C GLU A 12 23.72 1.70 40.30
N SER A 13 24.65 2.64 40.05
CA SER A 13 24.68 3.96 40.68
C SER A 13 23.48 4.83 40.26
N VAL A 14 23.18 4.87 38.96
CA VAL A 14 22.03 5.61 38.41
C VAL A 14 20.72 5.04 38.95
N ILE A 15 20.59 3.70 38.97
CA ILE A 15 19.43 3.02 39.53
C ILE A 15 19.30 3.30 41.02
N GLY A 16 20.42 3.27 41.76
CA GLY A 16 20.47 3.39 43.22
C GLY A 16 20.25 2.06 43.96
N LYS A 17 20.32 0.93 43.26
CA LYS A 17 20.16 -0.42 43.82
C LYS A 17 20.91 -1.43 42.94
N LYS A 18 21.50 -2.45 43.57
CA LYS A 18 22.05 -3.63 42.87
C LYS A 18 20.97 -4.69 42.68
N LEU A 19 20.94 -5.31 41.50
CA LEU A 19 20.05 -6.42 41.18
C LEU A 19 20.86 -7.70 40.95
N PRO A 20 20.33 -8.88 41.35
CA PRO A 20 20.86 -10.16 40.89
C PRO A 20 20.78 -10.26 39.36
N ASP A 21 21.71 -10.98 38.75
CA ASP A 21 21.81 -11.08 37.28
C ASP A 21 20.52 -11.57 36.64
N ASP A 22 19.87 -12.59 37.20
CA ASP A 22 18.62 -13.12 36.62
C ASP A 22 17.49 -12.10 36.66
N GLU A 23 17.38 -11.33 37.76
CA GLU A 23 16.39 -10.25 37.87
C GLU A 23 16.74 -9.11 36.90
N LEU A 24 18.02 -8.74 36.78
CA LEU A 24 18.44 -7.71 35.84
C LEU A 24 18.11 -8.09 34.40
N LYS A 25 18.42 -9.32 33.98
CA LYS A 25 18.15 -9.83 32.63
C LYS A 25 16.67 -9.82 32.30
N ASP A 26 15.85 -10.33 33.21
CA ASP A 26 14.39 -10.33 33.08
C ASP A 26 13.85 -8.89 32.97
N ARG A 27 14.24 -8.00 33.89
CA ARG A 27 13.71 -6.63 33.92
C ARG A 27 14.17 -5.77 32.74
N ILE A 28 15.36 -6.00 32.20
CA ILE A 28 15.80 -5.35 30.95
C ILE A 28 14.93 -5.83 29.78
N SER A 29 14.68 -7.13 29.68
CA SER A 29 13.84 -7.70 28.62
C SER A 29 12.41 -7.15 28.70
N MET A 30 11.84 -7.11 29.90
CA MET A 30 10.48 -6.62 30.15
C MET A 30 10.32 -5.09 29.98
N LEU A 31 11.41 -4.32 29.96
CA LEU A 31 11.36 -2.90 29.61
C LEU A 31 11.14 -2.66 28.11
N GLY A 32 11.17 -3.72 27.29
CA GLY A 32 11.07 -3.62 25.83
C GLY A 32 12.42 -3.32 25.19
N THR A 33 13.49 -3.93 25.71
CA THR A 33 14.84 -3.88 25.13
C THR A 33 15.37 -5.30 24.97
N ASP A 34 16.10 -5.56 23.88
CA ASP A 34 16.71 -6.88 23.69
C ASP A 34 18.09 -6.90 24.36
N LEU A 35 18.37 -7.95 25.11
CA LEU A 35 19.60 -8.08 25.89
C LEU A 35 20.57 -9.00 25.15
N GLU A 36 21.70 -8.46 24.71
CA GLU A 36 22.74 -9.25 24.04
C GLU A 36 23.63 -9.99 25.06
N SER A 37 24.12 -9.28 26.09
CA SER A 37 24.96 -9.87 27.13
C SER A 37 24.96 -9.10 28.45
N VAL A 38 25.22 -9.82 29.55
CA VAL A 38 25.50 -9.26 30.88
C VAL A 38 26.75 -9.96 31.40
N ASP A 39 27.75 -9.17 31.77
CA ASP A 39 28.92 -9.64 32.51
C ASP A 39 29.13 -8.81 33.81
N ASP A 40 30.28 -8.97 34.45
CA ASP A 40 30.59 -8.30 35.73
C ASP A 40 30.88 -6.80 35.57
N GLU A 41 31.25 -6.33 34.37
CA GLU A 41 31.68 -4.96 34.09
C GLU A 41 30.73 -4.23 33.13
N GLU A 42 30.18 -4.92 32.13
CA GLU A 42 29.42 -4.37 31.01
C GLU A 42 28.08 -5.10 30.78
N ILE A 43 27.11 -4.33 30.29
CA ILE A 43 25.80 -4.81 29.86
C ILE A 43 25.58 -4.30 28.44
N VAL A 44 25.27 -5.21 27.52
CA VAL A 44 25.07 -4.89 26.11
C VAL A 44 23.59 -5.04 25.78
N VAL A 45 22.97 -3.93 25.37
CA VAL A 45 21.52 -3.83 25.15
C VAL A 45 21.23 -3.24 23.78
N GLU A 46 20.32 -3.86 23.05
CA GLU A 46 19.78 -3.32 21.81
C GLU A 46 18.55 -2.44 22.11
N ILE A 47 18.63 -1.17 21.71
CA ILE A 47 17.60 -0.16 21.99
C ILE A 47 16.72 0.03 20.75
N PHE A 48 15.40 -0.07 20.94
CA PHE A 48 14.46 0.19 19.85
C PHE A 48 14.50 1.65 19.38
N PRO A 49 14.37 1.93 18.06
CA PRO A 49 14.52 3.28 17.52
C PRO A 49 13.53 4.34 18.03
N ASN A 50 12.38 3.92 18.61
CA ASN A 50 11.40 4.82 19.20
C ASN A 50 11.88 5.43 20.53
N ARG A 51 12.84 4.81 21.22
CA ARG A 51 13.33 5.28 22.53
C ARG A 51 14.76 5.82 22.49
N PRO A 52 15.01 6.91 21.74
CA PRO A 52 16.34 7.51 21.65
C PRO A 52 16.83 8.08 22.99
N ASP A 53 15.93 8.27 23.97
CA ASP A 53 16.27 8.66 25.33
C ASP A 53 17.05 7.60 26.10
N MET A 54 17.00 6.33 25.65
CA MET A 54 17.72 5.22 26.25
C MET A 54 19.08 4.95 25.59
N LEU A 55 19.56 5.80 24.68
CA LEU A 55 20.85 5.61 23.98
C LEU A 55 22.08 6.03 24.81
N SER A 56 21.90 6.32 26.11
CA SER A 56 22.97 6.60 27.07
C SER A 56 22.83 5.74 28.31
N GLU A 57 23.92 5.60 29.08
CA GLU A 57 23.86 4.85 30.34
C GLU A 57 22.92 5.52 31.33
N GLN A 58 22.94 6.86 31.43
CA GLN A 58 22.00 7.59 32.29
C GLN A 58 20.56 7.46 31.79
N GLY A 59 20.35 7.51 30.48
CA GLY A 59 19.04 7.44 29.86
C GLY A 59 18.38 6.08 30.06
N PHE A 60 19.14 5.03 29.75
CA PHE A 60 18.74 3.64 30.00
C PHE A 60 18.55 3.39 31.50
N GLY A 61 19.50 3.80 32.34
CA GLY A 61 19.41 3.66 33.80
C GLY A 61 18.22 4.40 34.41
N ARG A 62 17.89 5.60 33.91
CA ARG A 62 16.71 6.37 34.32
C ARG A 62 15.41 5.66 33.97
N ALA A 63 15.32 5.10 32.76
CA ALA A 63 14.15 4.32 32.33
C ALA A 63 14.01 3.04 33.17
N LEU A 64 15.08 2.27 33.31
CA LEU A 64 15.09 1.03 34.09
C LEU A 64 14.79 1.28 35.57
N SER A 65 15.40 2.30 36.19
CA SER A 65 15.15 2.68 37.59
C SER A 65 13.68 3.01 37.86
N SER A 66 13.02 3.70 36.92
CA SER A 66 11.60 4.01 37.00
C SER A 66 10.78 2.71 36.88
N PHE A 67 11.10 1.88 35.89
CA PHE A 67 10.37 0.65 35.59
C PHE A 67 10.40 -0.36 36.73
N ILE A 68 11.55 -0.53 37.38
CA ILE A 68 11.71 -1.42 38.54
C ILE A 68 11.18 -0.83 39.84
N GLY A 69 10.71 0.42 39.84
CA GLY A 69 10.07 1.05 40.99
C GLY A 69 11.02 1.68 42.00
N VAL A 70 12.30 1.89 41.67
CA VAL A 70 13.27 2.47 42.63
C VAL A 70 13.15 3.99 42.67
N LYS A 71 13.09 4.64 41.50
CA LYS A 71 12.89 6.08 41.40
C LYS A 71 11.81 6.36 40.36
N THR A 72 10.53 6.25 40.76
CA THR A 72 9.38 6.44 39.87
C THR A 72 9.02 7.92 39.68
N GLY A 73 8.14 8.17 38.70
CA GLY A 73 7.57 9.48 38.44
C GLY A 73 8.41 10.35 37.51
N LEU A 74 7.86 11.52 37.20
CA LEU A 74 8.51 12.52 36.36
C LEU A 74 9.75 13.09 37.04
N ARG A 75 10.87 13.17 36.32
CA ARG A 75 12.07 13.90 36.75
C ARG A 75 11.85 15.39 36.64
N ASP A 76 12.28 16.13 37.66
CA ASP A 76 12.33 17.58 37.62
C ASP A 76 13.69 18.04 37.10
N TYR A 77 13.69 18.91 36.10
CA TYR A 77 14.89 19.47 35.51
C TYR A 77 14.85 20.99 35.65
N ASN A 78 15.66 21.50 36.59
CA ASN A 78 15.75 22.93 36.81
C ASN A 78 16.69 23.58 35.79
N VAL A 79 16.17 24.50 34.97
CA VAL A 79 16.95 25.26 33.99
C VAL A 79 17.00 26.72 34.43
N LYS A 80 18.21 27.24 34.64
CA LYS A 80 18.44 28.65 35.02
C LYS A 80 18.62 29.51 33.75
N PRO A 81 18.20 30.77 33.70
CA PRO A 81 18.54 31.64 32.58
C PRO A 81 20.04 32.00 32.61
N SER A 82 20.75 31.86 31.49
CA SER A 82 22.15 32.30 31.39
C SER A 82 22.31 33.82 31.28
N GLY A 83 21.30 34.50 30.71
CA GLY A 83 21.41 35.89 30.26
C GLY A 83 22.18 36.08 28.94
N GLU A 84 22.65 34.98 28.35
CA GLU A 84 23.48 34.96 27.15
C GLU A 84 22.67 34.61 25.89
N LYS A 85 23.21 34.98 24.73
CA LYS A 85 22.53 34.83 23.44
C LYS A 85 23.39 34.20 22.35
N VAL A 86 22.73 33.50 21.44
CA VAL A 86 23.28 33.02 20.17
C VAL A 86 22.59 33.77 19.03
N ILE A 87 23.36 34.24 18.05
CA ILE A 87 22.86 35.02 16.92
C ILE A 87 22.83 34.14 15.67
N VAL A 88 21.65 33.94 15.09
CA VAL A 88 21.47 33.24 13.80
C VAL A 88 21.36 34.29 12.70
N THR A 89 22.25 34.22 11.71
CA THR A 89 22.30 35.23 10.65
C THR A 89 21.32 34.94 9.50
N LYS A 90 21.04 35.96 8.68
CA LYS A 90 20.20 35.83 7.48
C LYS A 90 20.88 34.94 6.43
N GLY A 91 20.11 34.07 5.77
CA GLY A 91 20.60 33.14 4.75
C GLY A 91 20.70 31.70 5.27
N MET A 92 20.64 31.50 6.59
CA MET A 92 20.66 30.18 7.20
C MET A 92 19.45 29.33 6.82
N GLU A 93 18.31 29.96 6.48
CA GLU A 93 17.09 29.27 6.07
C GLU A 93 17.27 28.37 4.83
N LYS A 94 18.28 28.66 3.99
CA LYS A 94 18.60 27.89 2.78
C LYS A 94 19.71 26.87 2.98
N VAL A 95 20.48 26.97 4.06
CA VAL A 95 21.69 26.17 4.32
C VAL A 95 21.45 25.18 5.44
N ARG A 96 21.08 25.67 6.62
CA ARG A 96 20.79 24.88 7.82
C ARG A 96 19.91 25.73 8.76
N PRO A 97 18.57 25.62 8.64
CA PRO A 97 17.65 26.65 9.11
C PRO A 97 17.56 26.81 10.63
N TYR A 98 17.87 25.77 11.41
CA TYR A 98 17.61 25.77 12.85
C TYR A 98 18.85 25.42 13.67
N THR A 99 18.96 26.03 14.84
CA THR A 99 19.79 25.60 15.96
C THR A 99 19.08 25.85 17.30
N VAL A 100 19.34 24.97 18.26
CA VAL A 100 18.96 25.11 19.65
C VAL A 100 20.23 24.96 20.49
N CYS A 101 20.34 25.72 21.57
CA CYS A 101 21.58 25.79 22.34
C CYS A 101 21.32 25.89 23.84
N CYS A 102 22.33 25.51 24.64
CA CYS A 102 22.36 25.77 26.07
C CYS A 102 23.80 25.91 26.57
N LEU A 103 23.96 26.47 27.77
CA LEU A 103 25.21 26.36 28.53
C LEU A 103 25.07 25.26 29.57
N VAL A 104 26.12 24.47 29.72
CA VAL A 104 26.23 23.42 30.72
C VAL A 104 27.40 23.79 31.63
N LYS A 105 27.19 23.78 32.93
CA LYS A 105 28.18 24.13 33.96
C LYS A 105 28.35 22.99 34.95
N ASN A 106 29.39 23.09 35.78
CA ASN A 106 29.71 22.09 36.79
C ASN A 106 29.98 20.71 36.17
N LEU A 107 30.68 20.69 35.04
CA LEU A 107 31.15 19.47 34.42
C LEU A 107 32.37 18.95 35.17
N ASP A 108 32.26 17.75 35.71
CA ASP A 108 33.38 17.03 36.32
C ASP A 108 33.79 15.88 35.40
N LEU A 109 34.55 16.22 34.35
CA LEU A 109 34.91 15.30 33.28
C LEU A 109 36.19 14.52 33.60
N ASP A 110 36.13 13.23 33.33
CA ASP A 110 37.27 12.32 33.20
C ASP A 110 37.19 11.63 31.83
N ASP A 111 38.19 10.80 31.51
CA ASP A 111 38.25 10.10 30.22
C ASP A 111 37.03 9.20 29.96
N GLU A 112 36.41 8.65 31.02
CA GLU A 112 35.25 7.77 30.93
C GLU A 112 33.98 8.57 30.57
N LYS A 113 33.70 9.65 31.29
CA LYS A 113 32.57 10.54 31.02
C LYS A 113 32.68 11.23 29.67
N ILE A 114 33.89 11.62 29.24
CA ILE A 114 34.11 12.19 27.91
C ILE A 114 33.77 11.15 26.83
N ARG A 115 34.24 9.90 27.00
CA ARG A 115 33.91 8.81 26.09
C ARG A 115 32.40 8.59 26.03
N GLU A 116 31.73 8.60 27.17
CA GLU A 116 30.29 8.43 27.23
C GLU A 116 29.54 9.54 26.47
N ILE A 117 29.85 10.81 26.74
CA ILE A 117 29.25 11.96 26.02
C ILE A 117 29.42 11.82 24.51
N ILE A 118 30.61 11.41 24.04
CA ILE A 118 30.89 11.18 22.63
C ILE A 118 30.05 10.02 22.09
N GLN A 119 29.95 8.91 22.82
CA GLN A 119 29.15 7.76 22.41
C GLN A 119 27.66 8.14 22.24
N ILE A 120 27.08 8.86 23.20
CA ILE A 120 25.68 9.32 23.11
C ILE A 120 25.50 10.19 21.86
N GLN A 121 26.40 11.14 21.66
CA GLN A 121 26.41 12.02 20.49
C GLN A 121 26.45 11.19 19.19
N GLU A 122 27.36 10.23 19.07
CA GLU A 122 27.51 9.40 17.87
C GLU A 122 26.29 8.51 17.62
N LYS A 123 25.74 7.89 18.67
CA LYS A 123 24.54 7.03 18.55
C LYS A 123 23.35 7.86 18.08
N LEU A 124 23.10 9.03 18.68
CA LEU A 124 22.04 9.95 18.23
C LEU A 124 22.29 10.45 16.80
N HIS A 125 23.54 10.74 16.43
CA HIS A 125 23.92 11.16 15.08
C HIS A 125 23.57 10.11 14.03
N ILE A 126 23.90 8.85 14.29
CA ILE A 126 23.69 7.74 13.36
C ILE A 126 22.20 7.41 13.23
N THR A 127 21.45 7.43 14.34
CA THR A 127 20.06 6.98 14.41
C THR A 127 19.07 8.14 14.19
N PHE A 128 18.65 8.79 15.26
CA PHE A 128 17.57 9.79 15.30
C PHE A 128 17.86 11.00 14.41
N CYS A 129 19.14 11.36 14.26
CA CYS A 129 19.61 12.45 13.40
C CYS A 129 19.85 12.03 11.94
N ARG A 130 19.68 10.75 11.57
CA ARG A 130 19.88 10.19 10.22
C ARG A 130 21.27 10.49 9.65
N LYS A 131 22.33 10.01 10.30
CA LYS A 131 23.74 10.27 9.95
C LYS A 131 24.02 11.78 9.82
N ARG A 132 23.59 12.56 10.82
CA ARG A 132 23.69 14.03 10.89
C ARG A 132 22.87 14.84 9.87
N LYS A 133 22.15 14.17 8.97
CA LYS A 133 21.36 14.83 7.92
C LYS A 133 20.23 15.66 8.50
N LYS A 134 19.54 15.16 9.54
CA LYS A 134 18.38 15.83 10.14
C LYS A 134 18.80 16.84 11.21
N ALA A 135 19.71 16.47 12.09
CA ALA A 135 20.29 17.30 13.15
C ALA A 135 21.74 16.91 13.42
N ALA A 136 22.54 17.79 14.03
CA ALA A 136 23.93 17.52 14.41
C ALA A 136 24.20 18.24 15.72
N ILE A 137 25.03 17.62 16.56
CA ILE A 137 25.30 18.05 17.94
C ILE A 137 26.74 18.55 17.96
N GLY A 138 26.97 19.69 18.62
CA GLY A 138 28.29 20.23 18.90
C GLY A 138 28.44 20.54 20.38
N ILE A 139 29.61 20.25 20.95
CA ILE A 139 29.95 20.50 22.36
C ILE A 139 31.29 21.23 22.36
N TYR A 140 31.34 22.40 22.99
CA TYR A 140 32.49 23.30 22.93
C TYR A 140 32.84 23.77 24.35
N PRO A 141 34.11 23.66 24.79
CA PRO A 141 34.54 24.16 26.09
C PRO A 141 34.42 25.69 26.17
N MET A 142 33.70 26.19 27.18
CA MET A 142 33.48 27.62 27.38
C MET A 142 34.78 28.38 27.66
N GLU A 143 35.77 27.71 28.24
CA GLU A 143 37.09 28.26 28.56
C GLU A 143 37.87 28.67 27.30
N LYS A 144 37.50 28.14 26.13
CA LYS A 144 38.18 28.36 24.85
C LYS A 144 37.41 29.27 23.88
N ILE A 145 36.22 29.76 24.25
CA ILE A 145 35.34 30.54 23.36
C ILE A 145 34.80 31.81 24.05
N LYS A 146 34.41 32.81 23.25
CA LYS A 146 33.80 34.07 23.74
C LYS A 146 32.38 34.32 23.23
N LEU A 147 31.48 34.66 24.14
CA LEU A 147 30.11 35.05 23.82
C LEU A 147 30.02 36.50 23.28
N PRO A 148 29.01 36.82 22.44
CA PRO A 148 27.98 35.92 21.92
C PRO A 148 28.49 35.00 20.79
N ILE A 149 27.93 33.79 20.69
CA ILE A 149 28.19 32.88 19.57
C ILE A 149 27.31 33.27 18.37
N SER A 150 27.86 33.18 17.16
CA SER A 150 27.13 33.39 15.91
C SER A 150 27.02 32.10 15.10
N PHE A 151 25.81 31.75 14.68
CA PHE A 151 25.51 30.69 13.72
C PHE A 151 25.26 31.31 12.35
N THR A 152 26.18 31.09 11.41
CA THR A 152 26.21 31.81 10.13
C THR A 152 26.63 30.91 8.98
N CYS A 153 26.61 31.44 7.75
CA CYS A 153 27.10 30.73 6.57
C CYS A 153 28.12 31.57 5.78
N LYS A 154 29.21 30.93 5.36
CA LYS A 154 30.28 31.52 4.55
C LYS A 154 30.57 30.65 3.33
N LYS A 155 31.29 31.17 2.34
CA LYS A 155 31.77 30.33 1.22
C LYS A 155 32.79 29.32 1.74
N PRO A 156 32.92 28.14 1.12
CA PRO A 156 33.83 27.10 1.58
C PRO A 156 35.28 27.56 1.74
N GLU A 157 35.75 28.47 0.88
CA GLU A 157 37.11 29.01 0.90
C GLU A 157 37.36 29.97 2.07
N ASP A 158 36.30 30.59 2.60
CA ASP A 158 36.36 31.61 3.65
C ASP A 158 36.26 31.00 5.07
N ILE A 159 36.04 29.69 5.17
CA ILE A 159 35.95 28.97 6.45
C ILE A 159 37.31 28.30 6.69
N VAL A 160 38.22 29.00 7.36
CA VAL A 160 39.59 28.54 7.65
C VAL A 160 39.75 28.32 9.14
N PHE A 161 40.13 27.10 9.53
CA PHE A 161 40.44 26.75 10.91
C PHE A 161 41.23 25.44 10.96
N ARG A 162 41.74 25.08 12.14
CA ARG A 162 42.36 23.77 12.37
C ARG A 162 41.28 22.77 12.80
N PRO A 163 40.88 21.80 11.95
CA PRO A 163 39.90 20.78 12.34
C PRO A 163 40.48 19.81 13.39
N LEU A 164 39.60 19.17 14.16
CA LEU A 164 39.97 18.07 15.06
C LEU A 164 40.83 17.03 14.33
N GLU A 165 41.78 16.42 15.05
CA GLU A 165 42.67 15.36 14.51
C GLU A 165 43.50 15.78 13.29
N TRP A 166 43.68 17.08 13.07
CA TRP A 166 44.50 17.63 12.00
C TRP A 166 45.58 18.56 12.55
N ASN A 167 46.69 18.72 11.82
CA ASN A 167 47.86 19.46 12.32
C ASN A 167 47.89 20.94 11.90
N ASN A 168 47.30 21.28 10.75
CA ASN A 168 47.40 22.60 10.14
C ASN A 168 46.02 23.24 9.98
N GLU A 169 45.97 24.55 9.78
CA GLU A 169 44.74 25.22 9.35
C GLU A 169 44.49 24.93 7.86
N ILE A 170 43.25 24.55 7.56
CA ILE A 170 42.78 24.29 6.19
C ILE A 170 41.38 24.85 6.03
N ASN A 171 40.98 25.13 4.79
CA ASN A 171 39.63 25.65 4.52
C ASN A 171 38.58 24.52 4.40
N ALA A 172 37.30 24.86 4.47
CA ALA A 172 36.22 23.87 4.40
C ALA A 172 36.23 23.03 3.11
N LYS A 173 36.66 23.59 1.97
CA LYS A 173 36.81 22.83 0.73
C LYS A 173 37.89 21.74 0.86
N GLN A 174 39.05 22.10 1.39
CA GLN A 174 40.14 21.16 1.67
C GLN A 174 39.72 20.10 2.70
N ILE A 175 38.92 20.47 3.72
CA ILE A 175 38.37 19.51 4.68
C ILE A 175 37.56 18.43 3.96
N LEU A 176 36.68 18.79 3.02
CA LEU A 176 35.85 17.83 2.28
C LEU A 176 36.64 16.92 1.34
N GLU A 177 37.82 17.36 0.90
CA GLU A 177 38.69 16.64 -0.05
C GLU A 177 39.75 15.77 0.65
N GLN A 178 40.24 16.18 1.82
CA GLN A 178 41.45 15.61 2.44
C GLN A 178 41.20 15.02 3.83
N HIS A 179 40.27 15.57 4.62
CA HIS A 179 40.05 15.12 5.99
C HIS A 179 39.14 13.88 6.01
N PRO A 180 39.48 12.80 6.74
CA PRO A 180 38.65 11.58 6.79
C PRO A 180 37.17 11.83 7.12
N THR A 181 36.89 12.60 8.18
CA THR A 181 35.53 13.03 8.54
C THR A 181 34.87 13.91 7.48
N GLY A 182 35.63 14.80 6.85
CA GLY A 182 35.13 15.66 5.77
C GLY A 182 34.68 14.83 4.57
N ILE A 183 35.51 13.89 4.13
CA ILE A 183 35.20 12.95 3.04
C ILE A 183 33.97 12.09 3.39
N LYS A 184 33.89 11.58 4.63
CA LYS A 184 32.79 10.75 5.11
C LYS A 184 31.43 11.46 5.05
N TYR A 185 31.38 12.76 5.36
CA TYR A 185 30.13 13.52 5.50
C TYR A 185 29.91 14.58 4.40
N LYS A 186 30.75 14.63 3.36
CA LYS A 186 30.67 15.65 2.30
C LYS A 186 29.31 15.74 1.59
N ASP A 187 28.60 14.62 1.47
CA ASP A 187 27.30 14.60 0.82
C ASP A 187 26.23 15.41 1.57
N LEU A 188 26.44 15.70 2.87
CA LEU A 188 25.52 16.52 3.67
C LEU A 188 25.48 18.00 3.24
N VAL A 189 26.52 18.48 2.55
CA VAL A 189 26.63 19.86 2.07
C VAL A 189 26.68 19.95 0.54
N LYS A 190 26.49 18.82 -0.15
CA LYS A 190 26.56 18.73 -1.61
C LYS A 190 25.48 19.60 -2.26
N GLY A 191 25.91 20.46 -3.19
CA GLY A 191 25.02 21.35 -3.93
C GLY A 191 24.73 22.68 -3.23
N LEU A 192 25.37 22.98 -2.09
CA LEU A 192 25.27 24.27 -1.41
C LEU A 192 26.43 25.20 -1.80
N ASP A 193 26.13 26.47 -2.05
CA ASP A 193 27.15 27.49 -2.36
C ASP A 193 27.83 28.07 -1.10
N LYS A 194 27.17 27.93 0.05
CA LYS A 194 27.65 28.41 1.35
C LYS A 194 27.42 27.33 2.40
N TYR A 195 28.32 27.29 3.37
CA TYR A 195 28.37 26.28 4.41
C TYR A 195 28.15 26.90 5.77
N ALA A 196 27.40 26.18 6.62
CA ALA A 196 27.08 26.60 7.97
C ALA A 196 28.30 26.44 8.90
N LEU A 197 28.52 27.43 9.77
CA LEU A 197 29.52 27.38 10.82
C LEU A 197 29.04 28.07 12.09
N PHE A 198 29.62 27.68 13.21
CA PHE A 198 29.61 28.47 14.44
C PHE A 198 30.94 29.21 14.59
N HIS A 199 30.89 30.46 15.04
CA HIS A 199 32.06 31.20 15.49
C HIS A 199 31.73 32.06 16.71
N ASP A 200 32.76 32.40 17.47
CA ASP A 200 32.63 33.19 18.68
C ASP A 200 32.75 34.70 18.40
N ALA A 201 32.71 35.52 19.44
CA ALA A 201 32.81 36.99 19.33
C ALA A 201 34.19 37.49 18.87
N ASN A 202 35.20 36.64 18.86
CA ASN A 202 36.53 36.91 18.30
C ASN A 202 36.67 36.42 16.84
N ASP A 203 35.58 35.98 16.21
CA ASP A 203 35.56 35.32 14.90
C ASP A 203 36.33 33.99 14.84
N GLU A 204 36.63 33.37 15.98
CA GLU A 204 37.24 32.05 16.04
C GLU A 204 36.20 30.97 15.69
N VAL A 205 36.49 30.14 14.68
CA VAL A 205 35.57 29.09 14.22
C VAL A 205 35.49 27.99 15.27
N LEU A 206 34.27 27.68 15.71
CA LEU A 206 33.94 26.56 16.59
C LEU A 206 33.80 25.26 15.79
N SER A 207 33.09 25.31 14.67
CA SER A 207 32.81 24.15 13.83
C SER A 207 32.39 24.53 12.42
N PHE A 208 32.68 23.63 11.48
CA PHE A 208 32.03 23.56 10.18
C PHE A 208 30.90 22.52 10.28
N THR A 209 29.69 22.97 10.58
CA THR A 209 28.55 22.10 10.90
C THR A 209 27.81 21.65 9.65
N PRO A 210 27.41 20.37 9.51
CA PRO A 210 27.50 19.26 10.47
C PRO A 210 28.75 18.36 10.33
N ILE A 211 29.82 18.87 9.72
CA ILE A 211 30.98 18.06 9.30
C ILE A 211 31.94 17.81 10.45
N ILE A 212 32.57 18.85 11.01
CA ILE A 212 33.66 18.70 11.97
C ILE A 212 33.84 19.94 12.87
N ASN A 213 34.26 19.71 14.11
CA ASN A 213 34.60 20.77 15.07
C ASN A 213 36.06 21.21 14.95
N SER A 214 36.36 22.39 15.48
CA SER A 214 37.71 22.94 15.59
C SER A 214 38.52 22.24 16.67
N HIS A 215 39.80 21.98 16.40
CA HIS A 215 40.74 21.48 17.40
C HIS A 215 40.97 22.49 18.53
N LYS A 216 40.99 23.79 18.21
CA LYS A 216 41.31 24.86 19.15
C LYS A 216 40.16 25.14 20.11
N THR A 217 38.94 25.25 19.59
CA THR A 217 37.76 25.75 20.31
C THR A 217 36.68 24.70 20.51
N GLY A 218 36.75 23.55 19.85
CA GLY A 218 35.73 22.50 19.88
C GLY A 218 36.18 21.14 20.41
N LYS A 219 37.36 21.07 21.03
CA LYS A 219 37.84 19.88 21.74
C LYS A 219 37.58 19.99 23.24
N ILE A 220 36.69 19.15 23.77
CA ILE A 220 36.52 18.94 25.21
C ILE A 220 37.64 18.04 25.76
N ASP A 221 37.98 18.25 27.02
CA ASP A 221 39.00 17.52 27.78
C ASP A 221 38.64 17.52 29.28
N ASP A 222 39.44 16.83 30.10
CA ASP A 222 39.28 16.71 31.56
C ASP A 222 39.33 18.06 32.30
N THR A 223 39.89 19.09 31.68
CA THR A 223 39.93 20.46 32.22
C THR A 223 38.66 21.27 31.96
N THR A 224 37.78 20.79 31.08
CA THR A 224 36.54 21.48 30.70
C THR A 224 35.52 21.42 31.83
N LYS A 225 35.17 22.58 32.42
CA LYS A 225 34.19 22.71 33.53
C LYS A 225 32.86 23.30 33.08
N GLU A 226 32.88 24.05 31.98
CA GLU A 226 31.70 24.62 31.36
C GLU A 226 31.71 24.34 29.84
N ALA A 227 30.54 24.09 29.25
CA ALA A 227 30.42 23.82 27.82
C ALA A 227 29.22 24.54 27.18
N PHE A 228 29.42 25.04 25.96
CA PHE A 228 28.36 25.40 25.04
C PHE A 228 27.93 24.16 24.28
N LEU A 229 26.65 23.79 24.38
CA LEU A 229 26.04 22.67 23.66
C LEU A 229 25.07 23.22 22.62
N GLU A 230 25.20 22.78 21.37
CA GLU A 230 24.28 23.14 20.29
C GLU A 230 23.76 21.90 19.56
N VAL A 231 22.54 22.01 19.04
CA VAL A 231 21.98 21.07 18.08
C VAL A 231 21.38 21.83 16.90
N SER A 232 22.03 21.76 15.75
CA SER A 232 21.58 22.40 14.52
C SER A 232 21.05 21.40 13.51
N GLY A 233 20.11 21.80 12.66
CA GLY A 233 19.42 20.88 11.77
C GLY A 233 18.46 21.52 10.78
N PHE A 234 17.74 20.67 10.08
CA PHE A 234 16.64 21.04 9.17
C PHE A 234 15.26 20.92 9.83
N ASP A 235 15.18 20.30 11.02
CA ASP A 235 13.94 20.06 11.75
C ASP A 235 14.09 20.52 13.20
N LEU A 236 13.39 21.59 13.57
CA LEU A 236 13.50 22.21 14.90
C LEU A 236 13.13 21.23 16.02
N HIS A 237 12.05 20.46 15.86
CA HIS A 237 11.60 19.50 16.87
C HIS A 237 12.63 18.40 17.12
N THR A 238 13.26 17.85 16.07
CA THR A 238 14.36 16.90 16.24
C THR A 238 15.51 17.53 16.99
N SER A 239 15.89 18.76 16.63
CA SER A 239 16.95 19.49 17.33
C SER A 239 16.62 19.68 18.82
N GLU A 240 15.38 20.07 19.16
CA GLU A 240 14.91 20.21 20.54
C GLU A 240 14.95 18.90 21.32
N TYR A 241 14.43 17.80 20.75
CA TYR A 241 14.46 16.50 21.43
C TYR A 241 15.87 15.99 21.64
N VAL A 242 16.75 16.11 20.64
CA VAL A 242 18.15 15.71 20.76
C VAL A 242 18.87 16.55 21.82
N LEU A 243 18.62 17.87 21.85
CA LEU A 243 19.16 18.73 22.91
C LEU A 243 18.65 18.28 24.28
N ASN A 244 17.34 18.04 24.41
CA ASN A 244 16.73 17.63 25.68
C ASN A 244 17.25 16.27 26.16
N ILE A 245 17.50 15.30 25.27
CA ILE A 245 18.09 14.00 25.60
C ILE A 245 19.52 14.18 26.11
N MET A 246 20.35 14.94 25.39
CA MET A 246 21.74 15.24 25.80
C MET A 246 21.76 15.96 27.15
N VAL A 247 20.92 16.98 27.31
CA VAL A 247 20.79 17.78 28.52
C VAL A 247 20.34 16.94 29.71
N ALA A 248 19.33 16.07 29.53
CA ALA A 248 18.87 15.16 30.58
C ALA A 248 19.98 14.20 31.04
N ALA A 249 20.75 13.63 30.10
CA ALA A 249 21.89 12.78 30.44
C ALA A 249 22.98 13.54 31.22
N LEU A 250 23.31 14.77 30.79
CA LEU A 250 24.30 15.61 31.48
C LEU A 250 23.85 16.03 32.89
N ILE A 251 22.56 16.32 33.09
CA ILE A 251 22.01 16.60 34.43
C ILE A 251 22.14 15.36 35.32
N ASP A 252 21.84 14.17 34.78
CA ASP A 252 22.00 12.91 35.52
C ASP A 252 23.47 12.61 35.88
N MET A 253 24.43 13.19 35.13
CA MET A 253 25.87 13.19 35.46
C MET A 253 26.27 14.27 36.50
N GLY A 254 25.34 15.11 36.95
CA GLY A 254 25.58 16.17 37.96
C GLY A 254 25.80 17.58 37.40
N ALA A 255 25.58 17.79 36.11
CA ALA A 255 25.74 19.11 35.50
C ALA A 255 24.57 20.05 35.82
N GLU A 256 24.86 21.35 35.81
CA GLU A 256 23.83 22.41 35.83
C GLU A 256 23.61 22.96 34.42
N VAL A 257 22.36 23.24 34.07
CA VAL A 257 21.99 23.67 32.70
C VAL A 257 21.37 25.05 32.72
N TYR A 258 21.84 25.88 31.80
CA TYR A 258 21.42 27.26 31.66
C TYR A 258 20.85 27.51 30.25
N SER A 259 19.65 28.11 30.19
CA SER A 259 19.00 28.44 28.93
C SER A 259 19.62 29.66 28.27
N MET A 260 19.56 29.71 26.94
CA MET A 260 20.07 30.81 26.12
C MET A 260 18.98 31.36 25.19
N GLU A 261 19.09 32.64 24.85
CA GLU A 261 18.28 33.26 23.80
C GLU A 261 18.90 32.98 22.42
N VAL A 262 18.21 32.21 21.56
CA VAL A 262 18.60 32.03 20.16
C VAL A 262 17.86 33.05 19.30
N LYS A 263 18.57 34.07 18.83
CA LYS A 263 18.03 35.19 18.05
C LYS A 263 18.13 34.91 16.56
N TYR A 264 17.01 34.55 15.96
CA TYR A 264 16.82 34.49 14.52
C TYR A 264 16.51 35.88 13.95
N PRO A 265 16.65 36.08 12.62
CA PRO A 265 16.30 37.34 11.99
C PRO A 265 14.84 37.77 12.20
N ASP A 266 13.93 36.81 12.38
CA ASP A 266 12.48 37.00 12.47
C ASP A 266 11.88 36.68 13.85
N LYS A 267 12.61 35.96 14.72
CA LYS A 267 12.10 35.53 16.04
C LYS A 267 13.22 35.30 17.04
N THR A 268 12.87 35.21 18.33
CA THR A 268 13.79 34.73 19.37
C THR A 268 13.13 33.55 20.07
N ILE A 269 13.89 32.48 20.29
CA ILE A 269 13.47 31.31 21.08
C ILE A 269 14.40 31.15 22.28
N ILE A 270 13.92 30.53 23.35
CA ILE A 270 14.70 30.22 24.55
C ILE A 270 14.85 28.70 24.62
N THR A 271 16.09 28.22 24.71
CA THR A 271 16.41 26.78 24.73
C THR A 271 17.41 26.46 25.84
N PRO A 272 17.38 25.26 26.45
CA PRO A 272 16.44 24.18 26.19
C PRO A 272 15.08 24.42 26.87
N ASN A 273 14.02 23.84 26.33
CA ASN A 273 12.73 23.77 27.03
C ASN A 273 12.53 22.34 27.54
N LEU A 274 12.73 22.16 28.85
CA LEU A 274 12.59 20.87 29.52
C LEU A 274 11.21 20.65 30.15
N SER A 275 10.25 21.54 29.88
CA SER A 275 8.89 21.40 30.40
C SER A 275 8.23 20.13 29.86
N PRO A 276 7.51 19.36 30.70
CA PRO A 276 6.81 18.18 30.24
C PRO A 276 5.66 18.55 29.28
N ARG A 277 5.37 17.66 28.33
CA ARG A 277 4.22 17.80 27.44
C ARG A 277 2.99 17.20 28.09
N GLU A 278 1.84 17.87 27.99
CA GLU A 278 0.57 17.36 28.52
C GLU A 278 -0.18 16.54 27.48
N MET A 279 -0.70 15.37 27.88
CA MET A 279 -1.65 14.60 27.08
C MET A 279 -2.86 14.20 27.91
N LYS A 280 -4.06 14.36 27.33
CA LYS A 280 -5.30 13.91 27.98
C LYS A 280 -5.35 12.38 27.98
N VAL A 281 -5.73 11.82 29.12
CA VAL A 281 -5.88 10.38 29.30
C VAL A 281 -7.36 10.02 29.37
N ASP A 282 -7.71 8.95 28.68
CA ASP A 282 -9.01 8.29 28.78
C ASP A 282 -8.77 6.87 29.32
N LEU A 283 -9.16 6.64 30.57
CA LEU A 283 -8.97 5.37 31.25
C LEU A 283 -9.77 4.24 30.59
N GLU A 284 -11.00 4.52 30.14
CA GLU A 284 -11.83 3.53 29.46
C GLU A 284 -11.19 3.11 28.13
N TYR A 285 -10.58 4.06 27.41
CA TYR A 285 -9.81 3.76 26.21
C TYR A 285 -8.64 2.82 26.50
N ILE A 286 -7.85 3.09 27.54
CA ILE A 286 -6.69 2.26 27.91
C ILE A 286 -7.15 0.86 28.32
N ASN A 287 -8.12 0.75 29.21
CA ASN A 287 -8.68 -0.54 29.65
C ASN A 287 -9.19 -1.36 28.46
N ARG A 288 -9.92 -0.73 27.53
CA ARG A 288 -10.43 -1.40 26.33
C ARG A 288 -9.31 -1.85 25.39
N TRP A 289 -8.27 -1.06 25.20
CA TRP A 289 -7.14 -1.42 24.33
C TRP A 289 -6.33 -2.57 24.89
N LEU A 290 -6.11 -2.58 26.20
CA LEU A 290 -5.28 -3.55 26.89
C LEU A 290 -6.06 -4.81 27.30
N GLY A 291 -7.40 -4.75 27.35
CA GLY A 291 -8.22 -5.85 27.86
C GLY A 291 -8.06 -6.06 29.37
N ILE A 292 -7.78 -4.99 30.11
CA ILE A 292 -7.63 -5.00 31.57
C ILE A 292 -8.69 -4.09 32.22
N ASP A 293 -8.88 -4.23 33.52
CA ASP A 293 -9.78 -3.38 34.31
C ASP A 293 -9.02 -2.79 35.50
N ILE A 294 -8.28 -1.70 35.25
CA ILE A 294 -7.55 -0.96 36.30
C ILE A 294 -8.27 0.34 36.66
N ASP A 295 -8.11 0.76 37.91
CA ASP A 295 -8.62 2.03 38.42
C ASP A 295 -7.61 3.18 38.25
N GLU A 296 -8.04 4.41 38.53
CA GLU A 296 -7.21 5.61 38.37
C GLU A 296 -5.97 5.60 39.29
N LYS A 297 -6.06 4.95 40.46
CA LYS A 297 -4.93 4.80 41.39
C LYS A 297 -3.87 3.91 40.77
N ARG A 298 -4.26 2.73 40.27
CA ARG A 298 -3.35 1.79 39.64
C ARG A 298 -2.76 2.35 38.35
N LEU A 299 -3.58 3.04 37.54
CA LEU A 299 -3.11 3.76 36.35
C LEU A 299 -1.98 4.74 36.69
N LYS A 300 -2.14 5.53 37.76
CA LYS A 300 -1.12 6.46 38.22
C LYS A 300 0.19 5.76 38.58
N GLU A 301 0.13 4.67 39.34
CA GLU A 301 1.31 3.88 39.72
C GLU A 301 2.07 3.36 38.49
N LEU A 302 1.33 2.88 37.47
CA LEU A 302 1.91 2.36 36.23
C LEU A 302 2.54 3.48 35.38
N PHE A 303 1.90 4.65 35.30
CA PHE A 303 2.49 5.83 34.67
C PHE A 303 3.79 6.26 35.35
N GLU A 304 3.81 6.28 36.69
CA GLU A 304 5.00 6.62 37.45
C GLU A 304 6.14 5.62 37.20
N ARG A 305 5.84 4.33 36.99
CA ARG A 305 6.85 3.33 36.59
C ARG A 305 7.45 3.58 35.22
N MET A 306 6.79 4.32 34.33
CA MET A 306 7.34 4.72 33.03
C MET A 306 7.89 6.16 33.01
N GLY A 307 8.04 6.77 34.18
CA GLY A 307 8.62 8.11 34.32
C GLY A 307 7.65 9.26 34.01
N TYR A 308 6.35 8.99 33.95
CA TYR A 308 5.32 10.03 33.82
C TYR A 308 4.89 10.56 35.19
N SER A 309 4.28 11.74 35.19
CA SER A 309 3.36 12.15 36.25
C SER A 309 1.94 12.10 35.72
N TYR A 310 0.98 11.73 36.55
CA TYR A 310 -0.43 11.70 36.19
C TYR A 310 -1.27 12.46 37.21
N SER A 311 -2.03 13.44 36.74
CA SER A 311 -2.94 14.22 37.58
C SER A 311 -4.12 14.77 36.78
N LYS A 312 -5.32 14.76 37.39
CA LYS A 312 -6.55 15.36 36.84
C LYS A 312 -6.86 14.90 35.39
N GLY A 313 -6.71 13.61 35.09
CA GLY A 313 -6.97 13.07 33.74
C GLY A 313 -5.92 13.43 32.69
N LYS A 314 -4.72 13.87 33.10
CA LYS A 314 -3.62 14.23 32.19
C LYS A 314 -2.33 13.53 32.59
N ALA A 315 -1.62 13.00 31.59
CA ALA A 315 -0.25 12.52 31.71
C ALA A 315 0.73 13.64 31.34
N MET A 316 1.76 13.80 32.16
CA MET A 316 2.88 14.71 31.95
C MET A 316 4.05 13.90 31.37
N ILE A 317 4.30 14.09 30.09
CA ILE A 317 5.28 13.36 29.29
C ILE A 317 6.64 14.04 29.43
N PRO A 318 7.72 13.31 29.78
CA PRO A 318 9.06 13.87 29.84
C PRO A 318 9.50 14.52 28.52
N CYS A 319 10.25 15.62 28.62
CA CYS A 319 10.71 16.42 27.48
C CYS A 319 11.68 15.68 26.53
N TYR A 320 12.22 14.53 26.98
CA TYR A 320 13.11 13.66 26.22
C TYR A 320 12.40 12.45 25.57
N ARG A 321 11.08 12.29 25.72
CA ARG A 321 10.29 11.20 25.10
C ARG A 321 9.62 11.68 23.80
N PRO A 322 10.27 11.58 22.62
CA PRO A 322 9.70 12.03 21.35
C PRO A 322 8.65 11.09 20.77
N ASP A 323 8.62 9.84 21.23
CA ASP A 323 7.77 8.75 20.75
C ASP A 323 6.31 8.89 21.15
N VAL A 324 6.04 9.56 22.27
CA VAL A 324 4.68 9.71 22.79
C VAL A 324 3.95 10.82 22.03
N ILE A 325 3.12 10.45 21.06
CA ILE A 325 2.40 11.36 20.17
C ILE A 325 0.89 11.08 20.11
N HIS A 326 0.45 9.92 20.60
CA HIS A 326 -0.93 9.46 20.60
C HIS A 326 -1.27 8.75 21.94
N PRO A 327 -2.55 8.75 22.38
CA PRO A 327 -2.97 7.99 23.56
C PRO A 327 -2.68 6.48 23.51
N ALA A 328 -2.42 5.92 22.33
CA ALA A 328 -2.00 4.54 22.17
C ALA A 328 -0.59 4.29 22.73
N ASP A 329 0.32 5.27 22.63
CA ASP A 329 1.68 5.18 23.17
C ASP A 329 1.64 5.18 24.72
N LEU A 330 0.67 5.90 25.30
CA LEU A 330 0.40 5.81 26.74
C LEU A 330 -0.11 4.42 27.12
N ALA A 331 -1.00 3.82 26.33
CA ALA A 331 -1.49 2.46 26.58
C ALA A 331 -0.36 1.42 26.47
N GLU A 332 0.55 1.56 25.50
CA GLU A 332 1.76 0.72 25.37
C GLU A 332 2.62 0.81 26.63
N ASP A 333 2.95 2.02 27.09
CA ASP A 333 3.77 2.19 28.30
C ASP A 333 3.06 1.64 29.54
N ILE A 334 1.72 1.75 29.63
CA ILE A 334 0.95 1.09 30.69
C ILE A 334 1.04 -0.44 30.59
N ALA A 335 1.02 -1.02 29.38
CA ALA A 335 1.19 -2.46 29.19
C ALA A 335 2.58 -2.93 29.64
N VAL A 336 3.63 -2.20 29.25
CA VAL A 336 5.01 -2.45 29.69
C VAL A 336 5.10 -2.38 31.21
N ALA A 337 4.60 -1.30 31.82
CA ALA A 337 4.60 -1.15 33.27
C ALA A 337 3.78 -2.22 33.99
N TYR A 338 2.65 -2.62 33.42
CA TYR A 338 1.79 -3.67 33.95
C TYR A 338 2.50 -5.03 33.91
N GLY A 339 3.36 -5.24 32.92
CA GLY A 339 4.08 -6.49 32.67
C GLY A 339 3.29 -7.38 31.71
N TYR A 340 3.88 -7.71 30.57
CA TYR A 340 3.25 -8.56 29.55
C TYR A 340 2.88 -9.95 30.09
N GLU A 341 3.63 -10.43 31.08
CA GLU A 341 3.40 -11.69 31.79
C GLU A 341 2.10 -11.71 32.60
N ASN A 342 1.51 -10.55 32.90
CA ASN A 342 0.29 -10.43 33.71
C ASN A 342 -1.00 -10.41 32.87
N PHE A 343 -0.90 -10.48 31.54
CA PHE A 343 -2.06 -10.56 30.65
C PHE A 343 -2.57 -12.00 30.53
N THR A 344 -3.89 -12.18 30.61
CA THR A 344 -4.54 -13.46 30.34
C THR A 344 -4.91 -13.55 28.85
N PRO A 345 -4.39 -14.52 28.08
CA PRO A 345 -4.73 -14.66 26.67
C PRO A 345 -6.23 -15.00 26.47
N GLU A 346 -6.86 -14.35 25.49
CA GLU A 346 -8.26 -14.61 25.12
C GLU A 346 -8.41 -14.90 23.62
N ILE A 347 -9.36 -15.76 23.26
CA ILE A 347 -9.71 -16.01 21.86
C ILE A 347 -10.67 -14.91 21.38
N PRO A 348 -10.39 -14.21 20.26
CA PRO A 348 -11.29 -13.21 19.71
C PRO A 348 -12.68 -13.78 19.41
N LYS A 349 -13.73 -13.15 19.93
CA LYS A 349 -15.14 -13.56 19.74
C LYS A 349 -15.71 -13.13 18.38
N LYS A 350 -14.98 -13.39 17.29
CA LYS A 350 -15.41 -13.11 15.91
C LYS A 350 -15.56 -14.42 15.14
N SER A 351 -16.75 -14.68 14.60
CA SER A 351 -17.02 -15.82 13.74
C SER A 351 -16.85 -15.43 12.27
N THR A 352 -16.04 -16.19 11.53
CA THR A 352 -15.79 -15.99 10.11
C THR A 352 -15.77 -17.34 9.39
N THR A 353 -16.26 -17.39 8.15
CA THR A 353 -16.13 -18.56 7.27
C THR A 353 -14.95 -18.34 6.33
N ALA A 354 -14.00 -19.28 6.32
CA ALA A 354 -12.86 -19.23 5.40
C ALA A 354 -13.21 -19.87 4.05
N MET A 355 -12.56 -19.39 2.98
CA MET A 355 -12.60 -19.99 1.66
C MET A 355 -11.21 -19.94 1.06
N GLU A 356 -10.70 -21.06 0.54
CA GLU A 356 -9.46 -21.05 -0.23
C GLU A 356 -9.68 -20.40 -1.60
N ASP A 357 -8.66 -19.67 -2.04
CA ASP A 357 -8.60 -19.08 -3.36
C ASP A 357 -8.77 -20.14 -4.47
N PRO A 358 -9.71 -19.95 -5.43
CA PRO A 358 -9.96 -20.92 -6.49
C PRO A 358 -8.76 -21.21 -7.39
N PHE A 359 -7.92 -20.20 -7.67
CA PHE A 359 -6.72 -20.37 -8.47
C PHE A 359 -5.70 -21.24 -7.72
N GLU A 360 -5.53 -21.06 -6.41
CA GLU A 360 -4.65 -21.88 -5.58
C GLU A 360 -5.11 -23.35 -5.48
N LYS A 361 -6.42 -23.59 -5.37
CA LYS A 361 -6.99 -24.93 -5.46
C LYS A 361 -6.68 -25.57 -6.81
N PHE A 362 -6.82 -24.81 -7.90
CA PHE A 362 -6.53 -25.28 -9.25
C PHE A 362 -5.04 -25.59 -9.44
N ARG A 363 -4.15 -24.66 -9.05
CA ARG A 363 -2.69 -24.82 -9.09
C ARG A 363 -2.24 -26.07 -8.33
N THR A 364 -2.76 -26.27 -7.11
CA THR A 364 -2.47 -27.45 -6.29
C THR A 364 -2.87 -28.76 -6.97
N LYS A 365 -4.01 -28.78 -7.66
CA LYS A 365 -4.44 -29.97 -8.43
C LYS A 365 -3.51 -30.24 -9.62
N VAL A 366 -3.11 -29.20 -10.34
CA VAL A 366 -2.17 -29.29 -11.45
C VAL A 366 -0.81 -29.82 -10.99
N ALA A 367 -0.27 -29.31 -9.88
CA ALA A 367 0.98 -29.82 -9.31
C ALA A 367 0.89 -31.31 -8.96
N ARG A 368 -0.21 -31.75 -8.30
CA ARG A 368 -0.43 -33.18 -7.97
C ARG A 368 -0.47 -34.09 -9.19
N LEU A 369 -1.00 -33.63 -10.33
CA LEU A 369 -1.00 -34.41 -11.57
C LEU A 369 0.43 -34.64 -12.08
N LEU A 370 1.29 -33.62 -12.05
CA LEU A 370 2.69 -33.73 -12.48
C LEU A 370 3.52 -34.56 -11.50
N THR A 371 3.30 -34.41 -10.19
CA THR A 371 3.89 -35.31 -9.19
C THR A 371 3.47 -36.77 -9.42
N GLY A 372 2.22 -37.01 -9.81
CA GLY A 372 1.72 -38.33 -10.19
C GLY A 372 2.41 -38.93 -11.43
N LEU A 373 2.99 -38.09 -12.29
CA LEU A 373 3.83 -38.49 -13.42
C LEU A 373 5.32 -38.66 -13.04
N ASN A 374 5.62 -38.73 -11.75
CA ASN A 374 6.98 -38.87 -11.20
C ASN A 374 7.89 -37.69 -11.59
N MET A 375 7.32 -36.48 -11.67
CA MET A 375 8.08 -35.24 -11.77
C MET A 375 8.26 -34.62 -10.39
N LEU A 376 9.44 -34.07 -10.13
CA LEU A 376 9.76 -33.38 -8.89
C LEU A 376 9.42 -31.89 -9.01
N GLU A 377 8.63 -31.37 -8.06
CA GLU A 377 8.35 -29.94 -8.00
C GLU A 377 9.57 -29.19 -7.46
N THR A 378 9.95 -28.09 -8.12
CA THR A 378 11.02 -27.19 -7.69
C THR A 378 10.48 -25.81 -7.34
N SER A 379 11.26 -25.03 -6.62
CA SER A 379 10.93 -23.64 -6.28
C SER A 379 12.18 -22.78 -6.47
N SER A 380 12.13 -21.87 -7.44
CA SER A 380 13.25 -20.99 -7.78
C SER A 380 12.99 -19.54 -7.37
N TYR A 381 14.07 -18.78 -7.20
CA TYR A 381 13.95 -17.36 -6.87
C TYR A 381 13.22 -16.58 -7.97
N HIS A 382 12.42 -15.60 -7.54
CA HIS A 382 11.82 -14.61 -8.44
C HIS A 382 12.86 -13.65 -9.02
N LEU A 383 14.00 -13.48 -8.35
CA LEU A 383 15.12 -12.68 -8.81
C LEU A 383 16.14 -13.56 -9.52
N THR A 384 16.68 -13.03 -10.61
CA THR A 384 17.66 -13.71 -11.48
C THR A 384 18.42 -12.65 -12.28
N ASN A 385 19.08 -13.06 -13.36
CA ASN A 385 19.85 -12.19 -14.23
C ASN A 385 19.54 -12.40 -15.73
N PRO A 386 19.84 -11.40 -16.59
CA PRO A 386 19.67 -11.48 -18.03
C PRO A 386 20.40 -12.65 -18.69
N GLN A 387 21.57 -13.04 -18.17
CA GLN A 387 22.35 -14.13 -18.73
C GLN A 387 21.56 -15.44 -18.67
N VAL A 388 20.98 -15.76 -17.51
CA VAL A 388 20.15 -16.96 -17.33
C VAL A 388 18.86 -16.87 -18.14
N GLN A 389 18.16 -15.73 -18.08
CA GLN A 389 16.81 -15.61 -18.65
C GLN A 389 16.79 -15.49 -20.18
N PHE A 390 17.83 -14.91 -20.77
CA PHE A 390 17.84 -14.55 -22.19
C PHE A 390 19.05 -15.12 -22.93
N ASP A 391 20.27 -14.77 -22.50
CA ASP A 391 21.48 -15.07 -23.27
C ASP A 391 21.72 -16.60 -23.35
N ASN A 392 21.64 -17.30 -22.23
CA ASN A 392 21.78 -18.76 -22.19
C ASN A 392 20.66 -19.48 -22.94
N MET A 393 19.47 -18.88 -22.99
CA MET A 393 18.32 -19.39 -23.73
C MET A 393 18.33 -19.01 -25.21
N ASN A 394 19.40 -18.37 -25.70
CA ASN A 394 19.53 -17.90 -27.07
C ASN A 394 18.41 -16.93 -27.49
N LEU A 395 18.03 -16.01 -26.59
CA LEU A 395 17.00 -15.00 -26.83
C LEU A 395 17.55 -13.58 -26.68
N LYS A 396 16.95 -12.66 -27.43
CA LYS A 396 17.18 -11.23 -27.21
C LYS A 396 16.41 -10.75 -25.99
N LYS A 397 17.07 -9.95 -25.16
CA LYS A 397 16.49 -9.31 -23.97
C LYS A 397 15.25 -8.45 -24.33
N PRO A 398 14.03 -8.81 -23.87
CA PRO A 398 12.81 -8.05 -24.15
C PRO A 398 12.84 -6.69 -23.46
N SER A 399 12.32 -5.62 -24.08
CA SER A 399 12.19 -4.30 -23.44
C SER A 399 11.26 -4.31 -22.22
N THR A 400 10.34 -5.28 -22.17
CA THR A 400 9.34 -5.48 -21.12
C THR A 400 9.87 -6.22 -19.88
N HIS A 401 11.14 -6.62 -19.84
CA HIS A 401 11.72 -7.16 -18.60
C HIS A 401 11.77 -6.10 -17.49
N VAL A 402 11.64 -6.53 -16.24
CA VAL A 402 11.69 -5.67 -15.05
C VAL A 402 13.09 -5.73 -14.43
N LYS A 403 13.76 -4.58 -14.36
CA LYS A 403 15.11 -4.43 -13.80
C LYS A 403 15.03 -3.76 -12.43
N LEU A 404 15.83 -4.22 -11.47
CA LEU A 404 16.00 -3.55 -10.18
C LEU A 404 16.88 -2.29 -10.32
N SER A 405 16.54 -1.24 -9.59
CA SER A 405 17.30 0.03 -9.61
C SER A 405 18.67 -0.09 -8.93
N HIS A 406 18.73 -0.84 -7.83
CA HIS A 406 19.94 -1.11 -7.06
C HIS A 406 19.93 -2.57 -6.59
N THR A 407 21.03 -3.26 -6.78
CA THR A 407 21.19 -4.68 -6.42
C THR A 407 22.45 -4.85 -5.58
N LEU A 408 22.44 -5.82 -4.68
CA LEU A 408 23.64 -6.19 -3.90
C LEU A 408 24.55 -7.15 -4.67
N SER A 409 23.99 -7.90 -5.62
CA SER A 409 24.70 -8.82 -6.52
C SER A 409 24.15 -8.69 -7.95
N GLU A 410 24.99 -8.97 -8.93
CA GLU A 410 24.61 -9.08 -10.35
C GLU A 410 23.80 -10.34 -10.65
N ASP A 411 23.85 -11.35 -9.76
CA ASP A 411 23.07 -12.58 -9.91
C ASP A 411 21.55 -12.36 -9.80
N TYR A 412 21.14 -11.21 -9.25
CA TYR A 412 19.77 -10.88 -8.88
C TYR A 412 19.42 -9.45 -9.33
N ASP A 413 19.58 -9.13 -10.62
CA ASP A 413 19.36 -7.78 -11.17
C ASP A 413 18.03 -7.58 -11.92
N ILE A 414 17.30 -8.66 -12.20
CA ILE A 414 15.97 -8.62 -12.81
C ILE A 414 14.98 -9.54 -12.08
N LEU A 415 13.69 -9.25 -12.23
CA LEU A 415 12.65 -10.23 -11.95
C LEU A 415 12.57 -11.24 -13.12
N ARG A 416 12.35 -12.52 -12.80
CA ARG A 416 12.23 -13.58 -13.81
C ARG A 416 11.11 -13.27 -14.80
N PHE A 417 11.46 -13.29 -16.08
CA PHE A 417 10.55 -13.01 -17.18
C PHE A 417 9.92 -14.28 -17.74
N TRP A 418 10.58 -15.41 -17.51
CA TRP A 418 10.29 -16.72 -18.06
C TRP A 418 10.63 -17.80 -17.02
N MET A 419 9.83 -18.87 -16.92
CA MET A 419 10.01 -19.89 -15.87
C MET A 419 11.02 -20.96 -16.28
N LEU A 420 10.94 -21.46 -17.52
CA LEU A 420 11.80 -22.52 -18.03
C LEU A 420 13.32 -22.26 -17.84
N PRO A 421 13.87 -21.04 -18.01
CA PRO A 421 15.30 -20.80 -17.82
C PRO A 421 15.78 -21.08 -16.39
N ASN A 422 14.91 -20.91 -15.40
CA ASN A 422 15.22 -21.26 -14.02
C ASN A 422 15.30 -22.77 -13.83
N LEU A 423 14.42 -23.56 -14.48
CA LEU A 423 14.52 -25.02 -14.48
C LEU A 423 15.81 -25.49 -15.17
N MET A 424 16.20 -24.85 -16.29
CA MET A 424 17.48 -25.14 -16.95
C MET A 424 18.67 -24.83 -16.04
N LYS A 425 18.63 -23.74 -15.27
CA LYS A 425 19.65 -23.43 -14.26
C LYS A 425 19.72 -24.50 -13.16
N ILE A 426 18.57 -24.98 -12.68
CA ILE A 426 18.53 -26.07 -11.70
C ILE A 426 19.18 -27.34 -12.27
N LEU A 427 18.83 -27.74 -13.50
CA LEU A 427 19.47 -28.89 -14.15
C LEU A 427 20.99 -28.71 -14.28
N SER A 428 21.43 -27.52 -14.70
CA SER A 428 22.85 -27.15 -14.81
C SER A 428 23.62 -27.34 -13.49
N GLU A 429 23.04 -26.91 -12.37
CA GLU A 429 23.62 -27.04 -11.03
C GLU A 429 23.59 -28.49 -10.51
N ASN A 430 22.77 -29.36 -11.10
CA ASN A 430 22.53 -30.73 -10.66
C ASN A 430 23.02 -31.79 -11.66
N THR A 431 23.87 -31.44 -12.63
CA THR A 431 24.41 -32.38 -13.65
C THR A 431 25.16 -33.57 -13.06
N HIS A 432 25.64 -33.46 -11.82
CA HIS A 432 26.35 -34.50 -11.07
C HIS A 432 25.42 -35.50 -10.37
N HIS A 433 24.11 -35.27 -10.36
CA HIS A 433 23.11 -36.19 -9.84
C HIS A 433 22.60 -37.16 -10.92
N GLU A 434 22.07 -38.31 -10.49
CA GLU A 434 21.58 -39.35 -11.39
C GLU A 434 20.39 -38.88 -12.25
N TYR A 435 20.33 -39.39 -13.47
CA TYR A 435 19.19 -39.23 -14.38
C TYR A 435 18.20 -40.40 -14.19
N PRO A 436 16.90 -40.23 -14.45
CA PRO A 436 16.26 -39.06 -15.08
C PRO A 436 16.00 -37.90 -14.12
N GLN A 437 16.21 -36.68 -14.62
CA GLN A 437 15.89 -35.43 -13.93
C GLN A 437 14.63 -34.83 -14.55
N ASN A 438 13.47 -35.18 -13.99
CA ASN A 438 12.17 -34.69 -14.44
C ASN A 438 11.65 -33.70 -13.41
N ILE A 439 11.67 -32.41 -13.75
CA ILE A 439 11.31 -31.34 -12.81
C ILE A 439 10.25 -30.42 -13.39
N PHE A 440 9.45 -29.81 -12.51
CA PHE A 440 8.48 -28.79 -12.89
C PHE A 440 8.40 -27.70 -11.83
N GLU A 441 7.93 -26.52 -12.21
CA GLU A 441 7.65 -25.42 -11.29
C GLU A 441 6.45 -24.60 -11.76
N SER A 442 5.57 -24.26 -10.82
CA SER A 442 4.51 -23.28 -11.01
C SER A 442 4.77 -22.01 -10.18
N GLY A 443 4.77 -20.86 -10.83
CA GLY A 443 4.99 -19.59 -10.14
C GLY A 443 4.89 -18.37 -11.05
N TYR A 444 5.06 -17.19 -10.47
CA TYR A 444 4.88 -15.92 -11.18
C TYR A 444 6.08 -15.52 -12.02
N ILE A 445 5.83 -15.10 -13.26
CA ILE A 445 6.75 -14.29 -14.06
C ILE A 445 6.28 -12.83 -14.08
N PHE A 446 7.21 -11.93 -14.37
CA PHE A 446 6.97 -10.49 -14.29
C PHE A 446 7.26 -9.80 -15.62
N LYS A 447 6.34 -8.94 -16.06
CA LYS A 447 6.51 -8.14 -17.28
C LYS A 447 6.04 -6.71 -17.04
N LYS A 448 6.71 -5.74 -17.65
CA LYS A 448 6.23 -4.35 -17.68
C LYS A 448 4.93 -4.26 -18.49
N ASP A 449 3.97 -3.58 -17.92
CA ASP A 449 2.69 -3.28 -18.56
C ASP A 449 2.13 -1.98 -17.98
N SER A 450 1.92 -0.97 -18.83
CA SER A 450 1.44 0.34 -18.41
C SER A 450 -0.06 0.39 -18.11
N SER A 451 -0.81 -0.69 -18.36
CA SER A 451 -2.24 -0.78 -18.07
C SER A 451 -2.56 -1.06 -16.59
N VAL A 452 -1.57 -1.55 -15.82
CA VAL A 452 -1.69 -1.77 -14.39
C VAL A 452 -1.00 -0.66 -13.60
N ASP A 453 -1.52 -0.36 -12.42
CA ASP A 453 -1.09 0.75 -11.56
C ASP A 453 0.38 0.64 -11.09
N THR A 454 0.85 -0.58 -10.84
CA THR A 454 2.25 -0.86 -10.49
C THR A 454 3.21 -0.77 -11.69
N GLY A 455 2.69 -0.76 -12.92
CA GLY A 455 3.46 -0.86 -14.15
C GLY A 455 4.03 -2.26 -14.44
N VAL A 456 3.70 -3.28 -13.63
CA VAL A 456 4.20 -4.65 -13.75
C VAL A 456 3.06 -5.65 -13.58
N ILE A 457 2.84 -6.49 -14.59
CA ILE A 457 1.91 -7.63 -14.50
C ILE A 457 2.62 -8.87 -13.97
N GLU A 458 1.86 -9.62 -13.17
CA GLU A 458 2.26 -10.92 -12.63
C GLU A 458 1.45 -12.01 -13.33
N ILE A 459 2.13 -12.98 -13.94
CA ILE A 459 1.48 -14.07 -14.67
C ILE A 459 1.96 -15.39 -14.09
N ASN A 460 1.05 -16.24 -13.63
CA ASN A 460 1.43 -17.56 -13.18
C ASN A 460 1.69 -18.47 -14.38
N ARG A 461 2.89 -19.05 -14.41
CA ARG A 461 3.37 -19.99 -15.42
C ARG A 461 3.62 -21.33 -14.78
N LEU A 462 3.44 -22.40 -15.55
CA LEU A 462 3.89 -23.73 -15.20
C LEU A 462 4.89 -24.17 -16.27
N ALA A 463 6.13 -24.44 -15.86
CA ALA A 463 7.14 -25.04 -16.73
C ALA A 463 7.44 -26.47 -16.27
N ALA A 464 7.73 -27.35 -17.22
CA ALA A 464 8.13 -28.73 -16.98
C ALA A 464 9.25 -29.10 -17.93
N VAL A 465 10.26 -29.81 -17.44
CA VAL A 465 11.38 -30.31 -18.25
C VAL A 465 11.69 -31.76 -17.87
N ILE A 466 11.98 -32.56 -18.89
CA ILE A 466 12.45 -33.93 -18.79
C ILE A 466 13.87 -33.93 -19.33
N CYS A 467 14.83 -34.39 -18.53
CA CYS A 467 16.25 -34.43 -18.90
C CYS A 467 16.82 -35.82 -18.59
N ASN A 468 17.22 -36.55 -19.65
CA ASN A 468 17.77 -37.92 -19.65
C ASN A 468 18.03 -38.36 -21.10
N PRO A 469 18.77 -39.46 -21.36
CA PRO A 469 19.10 -39.93 -22.72
C PRO A 469 17.91 -40.21 -23.65
N GLU A 470 16.72 -40.48 -23.11
CA GLU A 470 15.51 -40.80 -23.86
C GLU A 470 14.58 -39.58 -24.02
N SER A 471 15.04 -38.38 -23.63
CA SER A 471 14.23 -37.16 -23.72
C SER A 471 14.04 -36.74 -25.17
N ASP A 472 12.80 -36.82 -25.64
CA ASP A 472 12.39 -36.40 -26.97
C ASP A 472 11.08 -35.59 -26.91
N TYR A 473 10.65 -35.08 -28.06
CA TYR A 473 9.39 -34.35 -28.20
C TYR A 473 8.17 -35.18 -27.75
N THR A 474 8.17 -36.48 -28.07
CA THR A 474 7.04 -37.37 -27.78
C THR A 474 6.82 -37.50 -26.27
N ARG A 475 7.89 -37.62 -25.50
CA ARG A 475 7.84 -37.83 -24.06
C ARG A 475 7.29 -36.62 -23.32
N ILE A 476 7.76 -35.42 -23.64
CA ILE A 476 7.23 -34.20 -23.03
C ILE A 476 5.79 -33.92 -23.48
N ARG A 477 5.45 -34.30 -24.72
CA ARG A 477 4.07 -34.23 -25.22
C ARG A 477 3.13 -35.13 -24.44
N GLN A 478 3.53 -36.36 -24.08
CA GLN A 478 2.72 -37.25 -23.25
C GLN A 478 2.37 -36.63 -21.88
N VAL A 479 3.31 -35.90 -21.28
CA VAL A 479 3.06 -35.17 -20.02
C VAL A 479 2.03 -34.06 -20.22
N LEU A 480 2.18 -33.27 -21.29
CA LEU A 480 1.22 -32.21 -21.64
C LEU A 480 -0.17 -32.78 -21.96
N ASP A 481 -0.23 -33.86 -22.76
CA ASP A 481 -1.46 -34.56 -23.14
C ASP A 481 -2.21 -35.02 -21.89
N TYR A 482 -1.52 -35.71 -20.97
CA TYR A 482 -2.11 -36.16 -19.71
C TYR A 482 -2.59 -34.99 -18.87
N LEU A 483 -1.79 -33.94 -18.71
CA LEU A 483 -2.14 -32.78 -17.92
C LEU A 483 -3.41 -32.09 -18.43
N LEU A 484 -3.43 -31.69 -19.71
CA LEU A 484 -4.54 -30.93 -20.30
C LEU A 484 -5.82 -31.78 -20.38
N THR A 485 -5.71 -33.05 -20.73
CA THR A 485 -6.88 -33.95 -20.78
C THR A 485 -7.46 -34.20 -19.39
N SER A 486 -6.61 -34.33 -18.36
CA SER A 486 -7.05 -34.56 -16.97
C SER A 486 -7.81 -33.37 -16.37
N ILE A 487 -7.55 -32.16 -16.87
CA ILE A 487 -8.29 -30.94 -16.50
C ILE A 487 -9.41 -30.60 -17.49
N GLY A 488 -9.71 -31.49 -18.44
CA GLY A 488 -10.86 -31.38 -19.35
C GLY A 488 -10.67 -30.38 -20.49
N LEU A 489 -9.43 -30.13 -20.93
CA LEU A 489 -9.14 -29.20 -22.02
C LEU A 489 -8.66 -29.93 -23.28
N ASP A 490 -9.41 -29.70 -24.37
CA ASP A 490 -8.94 -29.99 -25.72
C ASP A 490 -7.97 -28.91 -26.20
N TYR A 491 -6.99 -29.32 -27.00
CA TYR A 491 -5.97 -28.41 -27.49
C TYR A 491 -5.46 -28.80 -28.88
N VAL A 492 -4.86 -27.84 -29.57
CA VAL A 492 -4.22 -28.03 -30.87
C VAL A 492 -2.78 -27.56 -30.79
N ILE A 493 -1.86 -28.32 -31.39
CA ILE A 493 -0.46 -27.90 -31.56
C ILE A 493 -0.29 -27.35 -32.98
N LYS A 494 0.20 -26.12 -33.09
CA LYS A 494 0.59 -25.48 -34.34
C LYS A 494 2.10 -25.53 -34.47
N GLU A 495 2.59 -25.74 -35.68
CA GLU A 495 4.02 -25.58 -35.99
C GLU A 495 4.45 -24.13 -35.71
N THR A 496 5.64 -23.96 -35.14
CA THR A 496 6.19 -22.66 -34.77
C THR A 496 7.71 -22.71 -34.82
N GLU A 497 8.34 -21.54 -34.68
CA GLU A 497 9.77 -21.43 -34.41
C GLU A 497 9.99 -20.77 -33.04
N HIS A 498 11.09 -21.11 -32.38
CA HIS A 498 11.56 -20.47 -31.15
C HIS A 498 13.04 -20.82 -30.91
N ASP A 499 13.90 -19.80 -30.79
CA ASP A 499 15.38 -19.96 -30.81
C ASP A 499 15.95 -20.81 -29.68
N SER A 500 15.21 -20.99 -28.59
CA SER A 500 15.60 -21.87 -27.48
C SER A 500 15.41 -23.36 -27.75
N PHE A 501 14.67 -23.73 -28.81
CA PHE A 501 14.31 -25.12 -29.14
C PHE A 501 14.90 -25.54 -30.49
N ILE A 502 14.94 -26.85 -30.77
CA ILE A 502 15.39 -27.38 -32.06
C ILE A 502 14.39 -27.00 -33.17
N PRO A 503 14.83 -26.39 -34.30
CA PRO A 503 13.96 -26.09 -35.42
C PRO A 503 13.21 -27.34 -35.94
N GLY A 504 11.90 -27.21 -36.16
CA GLY A 504 11.03 -28.33 -36.56
C GLY A 504 10.67 -29.31 -35.43
N ARG A 505 11.20 -29.14 -34.21
CA ARG A 505 10.84 -29.94 -33.01
C ARG A 505 10.30 -29.06 -31.89
N VAL A 506 9.50 -28.07 -32.26
CA VAL A 506 8.84 -27.13 -31.36
C VAL A 506 7.42 -26.85 -31.84
N GLY A 507 6.50 -26.71 -30.90
CA GLY A 507 5.08 -26.49 -31.15
C GLY A 507 4.50 -25.38 -30.28
N ARG A 508 3.52 -24.66 -30.82
CA ARG A 508 2.69 -23.70 -30.10
C ARG A 508 1.36 -24.36 -29.72
N VAL A 509 1.07 -24.43 -28.43
CA VAL A 509 -0.15 -25.06 -27.89
C VAL A 509 -1.25 -24.01 -27.81
N SER A 510 -2.40 -24.32 -28.39
CA SER A 510 -3.57 -23.44 -28.45
C SER A 510 -4.79 -24.13 -27.85
N VAL A 511 -5.49 -23.45 -26.94
CA VAL A 511 -6.72 -23.92 -26.28
C VAL A 511 -7.81 -22.89 -26.55
N LYS A 512 -8.97 -23.31 -27.07
CA LYS A 512 -10.06 -22.42 -27.50
C LYS A 512 -9.57 -21.22 -28.35
N GLY A 513 -8.60 -21.46 -29.24
CA GLY A 513 -8.02 -20.44 -30.12
C GLY A 513 -7.00 -19.49 -29.47
N LYS A 514 -6.78 -19.57 -28.15
CA LYS A 514 -5.74 -18.81 -27.44
C LYS A 514 -4.48 -19.62 -27.28
N ASP A 515 -3.33 -19.02 -27.61
CA ASP A 515 -2.06 -19.70 -27.47
C ASP A 515 -1.52 -19.63 -26.04
N VAL A 516 -1.43 -20.79 -25.39
CA VAL A 516 -1.20 -20.92 -23.95
C VAL A 516 0.19 -21.45 -23.61
N ALA A 517 0.85 -22.19 -24.51
CA ALA A 517 2.15 -22.80 -24.20
C ALA A 517 3.10 -22.91 -25.41
N TYR A 518 4.39 -23.05 -25.12
CA TYR A 518 5.38 -23.65 -26.03
C TYR A 518 5.75 -25.03 -25.52
N ILE A 519 6.02 -25.96 -26.43
CA ILE A 519 6.52 -27.31 -26.15
C ILE A 519 7.58 -27.69 -27.17
N GLY A 520 8.67 -28.32 -26.76
CA GLY A 520 9.71 -28.73 -27.71
C GLY A 520 10.93 -29.41 -27.10
N GLU A 521 11.85 -29.83 -27.95
CA GLU A 521 13.21 -30.26 -27.57
C GLU A 521 14.14 -29.05 -27.46
N ILE A 522 14.87 -28.92 -26.35
CA ILE A 522 15.79 -27.80 -26.12
C ILE A 522 16.95 -27.87 -27.14
N SER A 523 17.32 -26.71 -27.70
CA SER A 523 18.39 -26.68 -28.70
C SER A 523 19.76 -27.08 -28.10
N PRO A 524 20.63 -27.75 -28.87
CA PRO A 524 21.99 -28.07 -28.41
C PRO A 524 22.81 -26.84 -27.97
N LEU A 525 22.57 -25.69 -28.59
CA LEU A 525 23.21 -24.43 -28.20
C LEU A 525 22.80 -24.01 -26.78
N VAL A 526 21.50 -24.06 -26.47
CA VAL A 526 20.99 -23.74 -25.12
C VAL A 526 21.50 -24.75 -24.09
N LEU A 527 21.47 -26.05 -24.39
CA LEU A 527 22.03 -27.08 -23.52
C LEU A 527 23.50 -26.79 -23.20
N ASN A 528 24.31 -26.47 -24.22
CA ASN A 528 25.71 -26.10 -24.04
C ASN A 528 25.90 -24.81 -23.22
N ASN A 529 25.08 -23.77 -23.44
CA ASN A 529 25.12 -22.54 -22.65
C ASN A 529 24.84 -22.78 -21.15
N PHE A 530 24.00 -23.77 -20.83
CA PHE A 530 23.75 -24.23 -19.46
C PHE A 530 24.68 -25.36 -19.02
N SER A 531 25.64 -25.79 -19.85
CA SER A 531 26.54 -26.92 -19.56
C SER A 531 25.79 -28.22 -19.20
N ILE A 532 24.69 -28.50 -19.90
CA ILE A 532 23.90 -29.72 -19.76
C ILE A 532 24.25 -30.65 -20.93
N GLU A 533 24.76 -31.83 -20.62
CA GLU A 533 25.19 -32.81 -21.65
C GLU A 533 24.08 -33.74 -22.13
N MET A 534 23.02 -33.92 -21.32
CA MET A 534 21.89 -34.76 -21.66
C MET A 534 20.86 -34.01 -22.52
N PRO A 535 20.15 -34.70 -23.43
CA PRO A 535 19.04 -34.07 -24.12
C PRO A 535 17.93 -33.73 -23.12
N ALA A 536 17.24 -32.61 -23.38
CA ALA A 536 16.11 -32.16 -22.60
C ALA A 536 14.94 -31.76 -23.48
N SER A 537 13.73 -32.08 -23.05
CA SER A 537 12.49 -31.64 -23.70
C SER A 537 11.57 -31.01 -22.65
N ALA A 538 10.92 -29.91 -23.02
CA ALA A 538 10.22 -29.05 -22.08
C ALA A 538 8.94 -28.43 -22.65
N PHE A 539 8.05 -28.02 -21.76
CA PHE A 539 6.99 -27.07 -22.07
C PHE A 539 6.91 -25.97 -21.01
N GLU A 540 6.36 -24.82 -21.40
CA GLU A 540 5.88 -23.82 -20.44
C GLU A 540 4.51 -23.29 -20.86
N LEU A 541 3.55 -23.35 -19.94
CA LEU A 541 2.17 -22.94 -20.12
C LEU A 541 1.78 -21.74 -19.24
N ASN A 542 0.86 -20.92 -19.75
CA ASN A 542 0.21 -19.84 -19.03
C ASN A 542 -0.87 -20.40 -18.10
N LEU A 543 -0.54 -20.67 -16.84
CA LEU A 543 -1.47 -21.27 -15.91
C LEU A 543 -2.62 -20.30 -15.55
N THR A 544 -2.33 -19.00 -15.50
CA THR A 544 -3.37 -17.95 -15.34
C THR A 544 -4.37 -17.99 -16.50
N GLU A 545 -3.91 -18.06 -17.75
CA GLU A 545 -4.83 -18.11 -18.90
C GLU A 545 -5.62 -19.42 -18.94
N ILE A 546 -5.00 -20.56 -18.60
CA ILE A 546 -5.70 -21.84 -18.50
C ILE A 546 -6.80 -21.78 -17.44
N PHE A 547 -6.50 -21.22 -16.26
CA PHE A 547 -7.49 -21.00 -15.23
C PHE A 547 -8.63 -20.12 -15.76
N ASN A 548 -8.31 -19.02 -16.44
CA ASN A 548 -9.34 -18.14 -16.99
C ASN A 548 -10.20 -18.84 -18.06
N ILE A 549 -9.61 -19.68 -18.92
CA ILE A 549 -10.35 -20.45 -19.92
C ILE A 549 -11.36 -21.43 -19.29
N LEU A 550 -11.03 -21.96 -18.10
CA LEU A 550 -11.83 -22.93 -17.37
C LEU A 550 -12.86 -22.28 -16.43
N PHE A 551 -12.54 -21.12 -15.86
CA PHE A 551 -13.28 -20.53 -14.74
C PHE A 551 -13.66 -19.05 -14.93
N ASP A 552 -13.17 -18.37 -15.97
CA ASP A 552 -13.56 -17.00 -16.32
C ASP A 552 -14.77 -17.08 -17.26
N ASP A 553 -15.97 -17.01 -16.67
CA ASP A 553 -17.27 -17.24 -17.30
C ASP A 553 -17.68 -16.21 -18.38
N LYS A 554 -16.77 -15.34 -18.85
CA LYS A 554 -17.16 -14.20 -19.70
C LYS A 554 -17.75 -14.58 -21.07
N GLU A 555 -17.33 -15.70 -21.67
CA GLU A 555 -17.92 -16.18 -22.94
C GLU A 555 -19.17 -17.05 -22.72
N ASP A 556 -19.34 -17.59 -21.52
CA ASP A 556 -20.46 -18.47 -21.17
C ASP A 556 -21.54 -17.76 -20.35
N GLU A 557 -21.43 -16.48 -20.03
CA GLU A 557 -22.40 -15.81 -19.14
C GLU A 557 -23.72 -15.39 -19.79
N TYR A 558 -23.81 -15.34 -21.12
CA TYR A 558 -24.97 -14.78 -21.83
C TYR A 558 -25.60 -15.75 -22.83
N VAL A 559 -26.93 -15.78 -22.86
CA VAL A 559 -27.74 -16.55 -23.81
C VAL A 559 -28.52 -15.57 -24.68
N LYS A 560 -28.58 -15.83 -25.99
CA LYS A 560 -29.35 -15.01 -26.92
C LYS A 560 -30.85 -15.27 -26.73
N VAL A 561 -31.58 -14.29 -26.21
CA VAL A 561 -33.05 -14.33 -26.06
C VAL A 561 -33.66 -13.27 -26.97
N GLY A 562 -34.30 -13.73 -28.05
CA GLY A 562 -34.73 -12.86 -29.13
C GLY A 562 -33.52 -12.20 -29.81
N THR A 563 -33.43 -10.89 -29.70
CA THR A 563 -32.39 -10.05 -30.34
C THR A 563 -31.37 -9.50 -29.33
N LEU A 564 -31.48 -9.86 -28.04
CA LEU A 564 -30.65 -9.35 -26.96
C LEU A 564 -29.78 -10.46 -26.35
N ASN A 565 -28.61 -10.10 -25.84
CA ASN A 565 -27.76 -11.00 -25.06
C ASN A 565 -28.20 -10.91 -23.60
N VAL A 566 -28.72 -12.00 -23.03
CA VAL A 566 -29.29 -12.03 -21.68
C VAL A 566 -28.44 -12.89 -20.77
N HIS A 567 -28.03 -12.37 -19.62
CA HIS A 567 -27.18 -13.11 -18.69
C HIS A 567 -27.88 -14.42 -18.23
N LYS A 568 -27.18 -15.56 -18.24
CA LYS A 568 -27.65 -16.90 -17.82
C LYS A 568 -28.40 -16.88 -16.50
N LYS A 569 -27.93 -16.13 -15.50
CA LYS A 569 -28.65 -15.96 -14.21
C LYS A 569 -30.07 -15.42 -14.37
N ILE A 570 -30.30 -14.50 -15.32
CA ILE A 570 -31.64 -13.97 -15.63
C ILE A 570 -32.48 -15.07 -16.29
N VAL A 571 -31.91 -15.82 -17.23
CA VAL A 571 -32.61 -16.90 -17.93
C VAL A 571 -32.97 -18.07 -16.98
N GLU A 572 -32.07 -18.43 -16.07
CA GLU A 572 -32.29 -19.48 -15.06
C GLU A 572 -33.36 -19.10 -14.05
N LEU A 573 -33.36 -17.85 -13.59
CA LEU A 573 -34.41 -17.33 -12.70
C LEU A 573 -35.76 -17.21 -13.42
N LEU A 574 -35.75 -17.00 -14.74
CA LEU A 574 -36.90 -16.64 -15.55
C LEU A 574 -36.95 -17.45 -16.86
N PRO A 575 -37.14 -18.77 -16.79
CA PRO A 575 -37.08 -19.65 -17.96
C PRO A 575 -38.14 -19.35 -19.02
N ASP A 576 -39.25 -18.72 -18.62
CA ASP A 576 -40.34 -18.32 -19.51
C ASP A 576 -40.21 -16.88 -20.05
N LEU A 577 -39.11 -16.17 -19.77
CA LEU A 577 -38.91 -14.79 -20.23
C LEU A 577 -38.91 -14.72 -21.76
N PHE A 578 -39.86 -13.98 -22.31
CA PHE A 578 -39.89 -13.59 -23.71
C PHE A 578 -39.52 -12.11 -23.83
N LEU A 579 -38.46 -11.86 -24.58
CA LEU A 579 -37.88 -10.55 -24.79
C LEU A 579 -37.65 -10.37 -26.29
N GLU A 580 -38.09 -9.24 -26.82
CA GLU A 580 -37.92 -8.92 -28.24
C GLU A 580 -37.52 -7.45 -28.35
N SER A 581 -36.62 -7.17 -29.30
CA SER A 581 -36.27 -5.81 -29.67
C SER A 581 -36.15 -5.68 -31.18
N THR A 582 -36.41 -4.49 -31.70
CA THR A 582 -36.25 -4.22 -33.12
C THR A 582 -35.90 -2.77 -33.37
N LYS A 583 -35.09 -2.54 -34.41
CA LYS A 583 -34.80 -1.19 -34.90
C LYS A 583 -35.83 -0.80 -35.95
N MET A 584 -36.43 0.38 -35.81
CA MET A 584 -37.39 0.94 -36.76
C MET A 584 -36.93 2.31 -37.22
N LYS A 585 -37.10 2.61 -38.50
CA LYS A 585 -36.89 3.97 -39.03
C LYS A 585 -38.18 4.77 -38.90
N ILE A 586 -38.09 5.98 -38.37
CA ILE A 586 -39.21 6.91 -38.26
C ILE A 586 -39.47 7.53 -39.64
N GLY A 587 -40.67 7.29 -40.17
CA GLY A 587 -41.24 7.91 -41.35
C GLY A 587 -42.29 8.96 -40.96
N LYS A 588 -43.40 9.00 -41.70
CA LYS A 588 -44.48 9.97 -41.44
C LYS A 588 -45.38 9.46 -40.32
N ILE A 589 -45.29 10.07 -39.15
CA ILE A 589 -46.10 9.72 -37.98
C ILE A 589 -47.59 9.99 -38.26
N LYS A 590 -48.42 8.95 -38.13
CA LYS A 590 -49.88 9.04 -38.29
C LYS A 590 -50.53 9.70 -37.08
N SER A 591 -51.67 10.38 -37.27
CA SER A 591 -52.46 10.88 -36.15
C SER A 591 -52.96 9.72 -35.30
N ILE A 592 -52.86 9.89 -33.97
CA ILE A 592 -53.27 8.90 -32.98
C ILE A 592 -54.62 9.23 -32.31
N ASP A 593 -55.28 10.33 -32.69
CA ASP A 593 -56.42 10.87 -31.96
C ASP A 593 -57.61 9.90 -31.88
N ASP A 594 -57.91 9.19 -32.96
CA ASP A 594 -59.03 8.23 -33.00
C ASP A 594 -58.75 6.98 -32.17
N ARG A 595 -57.51 6.47 -32.21
CA ARG A 595 -57.06 5.34 -31.37
C ARG A 595 -57.03 5.73 -29.89
N LYS A 596 -56.57 6.96 -29.61
CA LYS A 596 -56.57 7.56 -28.27
C LYS A 596 -57.98 7.65 -27.71
N LYS A 597 -58.97 8.16 -28.47
CA LYS A 597 -60.39 8.19 -28.06
C LYS A 597 -60.95 6.79 -27.76
N LYS A 598 -60.63 5.78 -28.59
CA LYS A 598 -61.06 4.40 -28.35
C LYS A 598 -60.52 3.84 -27.03
N ILE A 599 -59.24 4.05 -26.75
CA ILE A 599 -58.65 3.61 -25.48
C ILE A 599 -59.20 4.36 -24.28
N ILE A 600 -59.41 5.67 -24.39
CA ILE A 600 -60.09 6.45 -23.35
C ILE A 600 -61.46 5.85 -23.03
N SER A 601 -62.25 5.54 -24.05
CA SER A 601 -63.57 4.94 -23.86
C SER A 601 -63.51 3.55 -23.21
N LYS A 602 -62.49 2.75 -23.53
CA LYS A 602 -62.25 1.40 -22.98
C LYS A 602 -61.83 1.45 -21.51
N LEU A 603 -60.99 2.42 -21.13
CA LEU A 603 -60.53 2.62 -19.76
C LEU A 603 -61.64 3.20 -18.87
N GLY A 604 -62.41 4.17 -19.39
CA GLY A 604 -63.50 4.82 -18.66
C GLY A 604 -63.04 5.39 -17.31
N ASN A 605 -63.88 5.25 -16.29
CA ASN A 605 -63.60 5.66 -14.90
C ASN A 605 -63.18 4.47 -14.00
N LYS A 606 -62.68 3.37 -14.58
CA LYS A 606 -62.26 2.19 -13.80
C LYS A 606 -61.08 2.56 -12.90
N LYS A 607 -61.00 1.97 -11.69
CA LYS A 607 -59.74 1.99 -10.94
C LYS A 607 -58.74 1.09 -11.65
N VAL A 608 -57.46 1.44 -11.60
CA VAL A 608 -56.40 0.70 -12.31
C VAL A 608 -56.30 -0.73 -11.79
N GLU A 609 -56.59 -0.91 -10.50
CA GLU A 609 -56.62 -2.19 -9.81
C GLU A 609 -57.71 -3.13 -10.33
N ASP A 610 -58.75 -2.59 -10.96
CA ASP A 610 -59.88 -3.36 -11.52
C ASP A 610 -59.64 -3.79 -12.98
N ILE A 611 -58.49 -3.46 -13.58
CA ILE A 611 -58.12 -3.87 -14.94
C ILE A 611 -57.37 -5.21 -14.86
N PRO A 612 -57.99 -6.36 -15.21
CA PRO A 612 -57.40 -7.68 -14.96
C PRO A 612 -56.07 -7.90 -15.68
N GLU A 613 -55.93 -7.32 -16.88
CA GLU A 613 -54.73 -7.43 -17.71
C GLU A 613 -53.52 -6.72 -17.07
N ILE A 614 -53.75 -5.56 -16.46
CA ILE A 614 -52.71 -4.78 -15.77
C ILE A 614 -52.36 -5.43 -14.45
N LYS A 615 -53.35 -5.95 -13.70
CA LYS A 615 -53.09 -6.70 -12.48
C LYS A 615 -52.18 -7.92 -12.73
N LYS A 616 -52.53 -8.73 -13.74
CA LYS A 616 -51.73 -9.90 -14.16
C LYS A 616 -50.32 -9.48 -14.60
N TYR A 617 -50.19 -8.38 -15.34
CA TYR A 617 -48.88 -7.89 -15.77
C TYR A 617 -48.04 -7.31 -14.64
N LYS A 618 -48.67 -6.66 -13.65
CA LYS A 618 -48.00 -6.13 -12.46
C LYS A 618 -47.42 -7.25 -11.61
N GLU A 619 -48.21 -8.27 -11.30
CA GLU A 619 -47.76 -9.45 -10.54
C GLU A 619 -46.54 -10.09 -11.22
N PHE A 620 -46.58 -10.20 -12.54
CA PHE A 620 -45.45 -10.63 -13.36
C PHE A 620 -44.23 -9.68 -13.24
N HIS A 621 -44.41 -8.39 -13.52
CA HIS A 621 -43.33 -7.39 -13.52
C HIS A 621 -42.63 -7.32 -12.15
N GLN A 622 -43.40 -7.44 -11.07
CA GLN A 622 -42.90 -7.44 -9.69
C GLN A 622 -42.15 -8.71 -9.33
N LYS A 623 -42.59 -9.87 -9.84
CA LYS A 623 -41.87 -11.14 -9.69
C LYS A 623 -40.53 -11.13 -10.41
N ILE A 624 -40.47 -10.49 -11.57
CA ILE A 624 -39.29 -10.50 -12.45
C ILE A 624 -38.25 -9.46 -12.01
N TRP A 625 -38.67 -8.23 -11.74
CA TRP A 625 -37.74 -7.13 -11.55
C TRP A 625 -37.55 -6.76 -10.09
N ASN A 626 -38.63 -6.41 -9.39
CA ASN A 626 -38.65 -6.12 -7.95
C ASN A 626 -40.10 -5.91 -7.48
N LYS A 627 -40.44 -6.43 -6.30
CA LYS A 627 -41.77 -6.33 -5.68
C LYS A 627 -42.30 -4.91 -5.53
N ASP A 628 -41.41 -3.92 -5.39
CA ASP A 628 -41.77 -2.53 -5.13
C ASP A 628 -41.95 -1.71 -6.43
N LEU A 629 -41.66 -2.30 -7.60
CA LEU A 629 -41.77 -1.62 -8.89
C LEU A 629 -43.20 -1.63 -9.44
N ILE A 630 -43.55 -0.53 -10.10
CA ILE A 630 -44.83 -0.34 -10.78
C ILE A 630 -44.56 -0.31 -12.29
N PRO A 631 -45.24 -1.15 -13.11
CA PRO A 631 -45.08 -1.14 -14.57
C PRO A 631 -45.32 0.25 -15.17
N ALA A 632 -44.57 0.59 -16.22
CA ALA A 632 -44.70 1.88 -16.89
C ALA A 632 -46.12 2.10 -17.44
N VAL A 633 -46.74 1.05 -17.99
CA VAL A 633 -48.12 1.08 -18.49
C VAL A 633 -49.14 1.34 -17.37
N GLU A 634 -48.91 0.84 -16.16
CA GLU A 634 -49.77 1.13 -15.00
C GLU A 634 -49.65 2.61 -14.60
N LEU A 635 -48.42 3.15 -14.60
CA LEU A 635 -48.18 4.57 -14.31
C LEU A 635 -48.84 5.49 -15.35
N LEU A 636 -48.84 5.11 -16.64
CA LEU A 636 -49.51 5.86 -17.70
C LEU A 636 -51.03 5.92 -17.47
N ILE A 637 -51.66 4.79 -17.11
CA ILE A 637 -53.10 4.74 -16.79
C ILE A 637 -53.41 5.58 -15.55
N LYS A 638 -52.61 5.47 -14.48
CA LYS A 638 -52.79 6.28 -13.26
C LYS A 638 -52.67 7.78 -13.55
N LYS A 639 -51.70 8.19 -14.37
CA LYS A 639 -51.55 9.58 -14.82
C LYS A 639 -52.76 10.05 -15.64
N TYR A 640 -53.29 9.20 -16.50
CA TYR A 640 -54.49 9.52 -17.27
C TYR A 640 -55.73 9.71 -16.38
N LEU A 641 -56.04 8.74 -15.51
CA LEU A 641 -57.21 8.78 -14.64
C LEU A 641 -57.17 9.94 -13.64
N SER A 642 -55.97 10.35 -13.20
CA SER A 642 -55.82 11.49 -12.28
C SER A 642 -55.90 12.85 -12.98
N LYS A 643 -55.34 13.00 -14.20
CA LYS A 643 -55.26 14.30 -14.90
C LYS A 643 -56.30 14.49 -16.00
N GLY A 644 -57.08 13.46 -16.34
CA GLY A 644 -58.05 13.46 -17.45
C GLY A 644 -57.44 13.54 -18.85
N LYS A 645 -56.11 13.55 -18.97
CA LYS A 645 -55.38 13.62 -20.25
C LYS A 645 -54.10 12.80 -20.21
N PHE A 646 -53.75 12.19 -21.34
CA PHE A 646 -52.48 11.50 -21.48
C PHE A 646 -51.32 12.51 -21.57
N PRO A 647 -50.10 12.12 -21.13
CA PRO A 647 -48.90 12.91 -21.37
C PRO A 647 -48.75 13.22 -22.87
N ASP A 648 -48.35 14.44 -23.17
CA ASP A 648 -48.03 14.90 -24.51
C ASP A 648 -46.55 15.31 -24.49
N ILE A 649 -45.70 14.44 -25.05
CA ILE A 649 -44.23 14.54 -24.91
C ILE A 649 -43.61 14.84 -26.27
N SER A 650 -43.68 13.88 -27.20
CA SER A 650 -43.30 14.04 -28.60
C SER A 650 -44.18 13.12 -29.45
N PRO A 651 -44.37 13.39 -30.75
CA PRO A 651 -45.23 12.57 -31.60
C PRO A 651 -44.91 11.07 -31.51
N ILE A 652 -43.62 10.71 -31.53
CA ILE A 652 -43.16 9.33 -31.45
C ILE A 652 -43.36 8.71 -30.06
N VAL A 653 -43.04 9.43 -28.99
CA VAL A 653 -43.25 8.95 -27.61
C VAL A 653 -44.74 8.78 -27.33
N ASN A 654 -45.58 9.66 -27.88
CA ASN A 654 -47.03 9.56 -27.78
C ASN A 654 -47.57 8.32 -28.49
N CYS A 655 -47.05 7.97 -29.67
CA CYS A 655 -47.35 6.70 -30.34
C CYS A 655 -46.95 5.50 -29.49
N ALA A 656 -45.72 5.49 -28.94
CA ALA A 656 -45.25 4.41 -28.08
C ALA A 656 -46.11 4.24 -26.82
N ASN A 657 -46.46 5.34 -26.15
CA ASN A 657 -47.35 5.33 -24.99
C ASN A 657 -48.75 4.79 -25.34
N LEU A 658 -49.32 5.19 -26.49
CA LEU A 658 -50.60 4.67 -26.95
C LEU A 658 -50.54 3.16 -27.19
N VAL A 659 -49.53 2.68 -27.90
CA VAL A 659 -49.36 1.26 -28.22
C VAL A 659 -49.14 0.42 -26.96
N SER A 660 -48.36 0.94 -26.01
CA SER A 660 -48.18 0.36 -24.67
C SER A 660 -49.52 0.15 -23.97
N LEU A 661 -50.42 1.15 -24.02
CA LEU A 661 -51.76 1.10 -23.42
C LEU A 661 -52.71 0.15 -24.16
N GLU A 662 -52.70 0.13 -25.49
CA GLU A 662 -53.56 -0.74 -26.29
C GLU A 662 -53.27 -2.22 -26.05
N ASN A 663 -52.00 -2.54 -25.80
CA ASN A 663 -51.51 -3.90 -25.62
C ASN A 663 -51.30 -4.28 -24.14
N MET A 664 -51.41 -3.32 -23.22
CA MET A 664 -51.16 -3.49 -21.78
C MET A 664 -49.76 -4.05 -21.50
N LYS A 665 -48.74 -3.45 -22.13
CA LYS A 665 -47.33 -3.88 -22.06
C LYS A 665 -46.38 -2.70 -21.93
N ASP A 666 -45.30 -2.88 -21.18
CA ASP A 666 -44.22 -1.90 -21.16
C ASP A 666 -43.45 -1.93 -22.48
N LEU A 667 -43.02 -0.73 -22.87
CA LEU A 667 -42.36 -0.47 -24.12
C LEU A 667 -41.22 0.51 -23.89
N GLY A 668 -39.99 0.02 -23.98
CA GLY A 668 -38.80 0.85 -24.03
C GLY A 668 -38.62 1.43 -25.43
N LEU A 669 -38.33 2.72 -25.52
CA LEU A 669 -38.11 3.43 -26.77
C LEU A 669 -36.83 4.26 -26.65
N PHE A 670 -35.82 3.89 -27.42
CA PHE A 670 -34.49 4.49 -27.37
C PHE A 670 -34.07 4.96 -28.75
N ASP A 671 -33.22 5.98 -28.82
CA ASP A 671 -32.56 6.39 -30.05
C ASP A 671 -31.54 5.32 -30.46
N ALA A 672 -31.79 4.64 -31.58
CA ALA A 672 -30.96 3.52 -32.04
C ALA A 672 -29.59 3.96 -32.55
N ASP A 673 -29.45 5.23 -32.95
CA ASP A 673 -28.21 5.79 -33.48
C ASP A 673 -27.26 6.17 -32.34
N LYS A 674 -27.77 6.25 -31.10
CA LYS A 674 -27.00 6.51 -29.87
C LYS A 674 -26.57 5.22 -29.14
N ILE A 675 -26.85 4.03 -29.70
CA ILE A 675 -26.54 2.72 -29.09
C ILE A 675 -25.36 2.04 -29.78
N ASP A 676 -24.34 1.68 -29.00
CA ASP A 676 -23.07 1.14 -29.49
C ASP A 676 -22.99 -0.39 -29.40
N GLY A 677 -23.01 -1.07 -30.55
CA GLY A 677 -22.74 -2.51 -30.64
C GLY A 677 -23.90 -3.40 -30.19
N GLU A 678 -23.58 -4.54 -29.57
CA GLU A 678 -24.59 -5.46 -29.03
C GLU A 678 -25.17 -4.96 -27.72
N ILE A 679 -26.38 -5.42 -27.39
CA ILE A 679 -27.12 -4.98 -26.22
C ILE A 679 -27.23 -6.14 -25.24
N PHE A 680 -26.87 -5.86 -23.99
CA PHE A 680 -26.83 -6.82 -22.90
C PHE A 680 -27.89 -6.50 -21.85
N LEU A 681 -28.62 -7.53 -21.43
CA LEU A 681 -29.49 -7.52 -20.26
C LEU A 681 -28.80 -8.29 -19.13
N ARG A 682 -28.43 -7.60 -18.06
CA ARG A 682 -27.78 -8.17 -16.87
C ARG A 682 -28.28 -7.52 -15.59
N TYR A 683 -27.89 -8.08 -14.44
CA TYR A 683 -28.03 -7.41 -13.16
C TYR A 683 -26.87 -6.43 -12.93
N SER A 684 -27.16 -5.32 -12.27
CA SER A 684 -26.17 -4.33 -11.85
C SER A 684 -25.26 -4.85 -10.73
N THR A 685 -24.01 -4.40 -10.73
CA THR A 685 -23.02 -4.58 -9.67
C THR A 685 -22.96 -3.35 -8.76
N THR A 686 -22.16 -3.40 -7.69
CA THR A 686 -21.98 -2.27 -6.76
C THR A 686 -21.27 -1.06 -7.37
N ASP A 687 -20.62 -1.24 -8.52
CA ASP A 687 -19.81 -0.23 -9.20
C ASP A 687 -20.55 0.43 -10.37
N ASP A 688 -21.72 -0.09 -10.74
CA ASP A 688 -22.48 0.43 -11.87
C ASP A 688 -23.09 1.81 -11.57
N GLU A 689 -22.92 2.73 -12.52
CA GLU A 689 -23.55 4.03 -12.54
C GLU A 689 -24.11 4.35 -13.93
N TYR A 690 -25.14 5.18 -13.97
CA TYR A 690 -25.74 5.68 -15.22
C TYR A 690 -26.24 7.11 -15.05
N LEU A 691 -26.57 7.80 -16.14
CA LEU A 691 -27.11 9.16 -16.13
C LEU A 691 -28.63 9.14 -16.37
N PRO A 692 -29.49 9.15 -15.33
CA PRO A 692 -30.93 9.06 -15.52
C PRO A 692 -31.49 10.28 -16.26
N TYR A 693 -32.55 10.08 -17.03
CA TYR A 693 -33.26 11.16 -17.71
C TYR A 693 -33.64 12.30 -16.75
N GLY A 694 -33.28 13.54 -17.06
CA GLY A 694 -33.54 14.72 -16.21
C GLY A 694 -32.61 14.89 -15.01
N SER A 695 -31.55 14.09 -14.90
CA SER A 695 -30.44 14.30 -13.97
C SER A 695 -29.24 14.91 -14.69
N THR A 696 -28.39 15.67 -13.97
CA THR A 696 -27.16 16.28 -14.52
C THR A 696 -25.88 15.57 -14.09
N LYS A 697 -25.98 14.52 -13.27
CA LYS A 697 -24.85 13.74 -12.76
C LYS A 697 -25.17 12.24 -12.76
N PRO A 698 -24.17 11.37 -13.03
CA PRO A 698 -24.33 9.92 -12.87
C PRO A 698 -24.80 9.56 -11.46
N GLN A 699 -25.61 8.50 -11.37
CA GLN A 699 -26.14 7.96 -10.13
C GLN A 699 -25.75 6.49 -10.02
N LYS A 700 -25.30 6.08 -8.82
CA LYS A 700 -25.04 4.68 -8.51
C LYS A 700 -26.31 3.87 -8.56
N ILE A 701 -26.20 2.67 -9.13
CA ILE A 701 -27.29 1.71 -9.21
C ILE A 701 -27.15 0.76 -8.02
N LYS A 702 -28.29 0.43 -7.38
CA LYS A 702 -28.29 -0.62 -6.35
C LYS A 702 -27.92 -1.95 -7.02
N GLU A 703 -27.09 -2.75 -6.36
CA GLU A 703 -26.73 -4.09 -6.84
C GLU A 703 -27.99 -4.98 -7.03
N GLY A 704 -27.95 -5.85 -8.04
CA GLY A 704 -29.02 -6.82 -8.31
C GLY A 704 -30.23 -6.23 -9.02
N VAL A 705 -30.11 -5.04 -9.63
CA VAL A 705 -31.18 -4.42 -10.41
C VAL A 705 -30.98 -4.73 -11.89
N PRO A 706 -32.03 -5.15 -12.63
CA PRO A 706 -31.96 -5.41 -14.05
C PRO A 706 -31.67 -4.13 -14.87
N ILE A 707 -30.67 -4.20 -15.74
CA ILE A 707 -30.24 -3.09 -16.58
C ILE A 707 -30.05 -3.50 -18.05
N LEU A 708 -30.29 -2.55 -18.95
CA LEU A 708 -29.86 -2.63 -20.35
C LEU A 708 -28.60 -1.79 -20.52
N GLN A 709 -27.56 -2.41 -21.07
CA GLN A 709 -26.33 -1.74 -21.47
C GLN A 709 -25.97 -2.07 -22.91
N ASP A 710 -25.26 -1.17 -23.55
CA ASP A 710 -24.56 -1.44 -24.79
C ASP A 710 -23.08 -1.78 -24.49
N SER A 711 -22.22 -1.80 -25.51
CA SER A 711 -20.78 -2.07 -25.31
C SER A 711 -20.02 -1.01 -24.51
N LYS A 712 -20.62 0.16 -24.23
CA LYS A 712 -19.96 1.30 -23.60
C LYS A 712 -20.66 1.81 -22.35
N LYS A 713 -21.99 1.76 -22.30
CA LYS A 713 -22.79 2.47 -21.28
C LYS A 713 -24.09 1.76 -20.91
N ILE A 714 -24.52 1.99 -19.67
CA ILE A 714 -25.83 1.59 -19.18
C ILE A 714 -26.84 2.62 -19.64
N PHE A 715 -27.85 2.19 -20.39
CA PHE A 715 -28.80 3.10 -21.00
C PHE A 715 -30.25 2.93 -20.51
N ALA A 716 -30.56 1.87 -19.76
CA ALA A 716 -31.83 1.76 -19.06
C ALA A 716 -31.71 0.97 -17.76
N VAL A 717 -32.36 1.45 -16.70
CA VAL A 717 -32.56 0.69 -15.46
C VAL A 717 -34.01 0.28 -15.39
N ILE A 718 -34.29 -1.02 -15.57
CA ILE A 718 -35.65 -1.50 -15.80
C ILE A 718 -36.52 -1.24 -14.58
N GLY A 719 -37.65 -0.56 -14.80
CA GLY A 719 -38.61 -0.16 -13.78
C GLY A 719 -38.21 1.07 -12.95
N VAL A 720 -37.01 1.63 -13.13
CA VAL A 720 -36.58 2.86 -12.44
C VAL A 720 -36.65 4.05 -13.39
N LYS A 721 -35.70 4.15 -14.33
CA LYS A 721 -35.61 5.25 -15.29
C LYS A 721 -34.63 4.92 -16.42
N ASP A 722 -34.92 5.45 -17.59
CA ASP A 722 -34.03 5.39 -18.76
C ASP A 722 -32.93 6.46 -18.67
N SER A 723 -31.82 6.26 -19.41
CA SER A 723 -30.73 7.24 -19.50
C SER A 723 -31.09 8.40 -20.45
N ILE A 724 -30.59 9.60 -20.14
CA ILE A 724 -30.67 10.73 -21.07
C ILE A 724 -29.86 10.50 -22.35
N GLU A 725 -28.83 9.66 -22.28
CA GLU A 725 -27.85 9.47 -23.37
C GLU A 725 -28.43 8.73 -24.57
N THR A 726 -29.49 7.96 -24.39
CA THR A 726 -30.19 7.22 -25.46
C THR A 726 -31.63 7.67 -25.64
N SER A 727 -31.98 8.83 -25.09
CA SER A 727 -33.32 9.38 -25.20
C SER A 727 -33.65 9.81 -26.62
N VAL A 728 -34.90 9.57 -27.01
CA VAL A 728 -35.47 10.02 -28.28
C VAL A 728 -35.75 11.52 -28.21
N ASP A 729 -35.35 12.24 -29.24
CA ASP A 729 -35.59 13.68 -29.42
C ASP A 729 -36.15 13.96 -30.83
N GLU A 730 -36.27 15.24 -31.17
CA GLU A 730 -36.83 15.69 -32.46
C GLU A 730 -35.97 15.32 -33.68
N ASN A 731 -34.69 14.99 -33.48
CA ASN A 731 -33.74 14.60 -34.52
C ASN A 731 -33.56 13.09 -34.64
N THR A 732 -34.19 12.30 -33.78
CA THR A 732 -34.07 10.83 -33.84
C THR A 732 -34.70 10.31 -35.13
N GLU A 733 -33.90 9.65 -35.97
CA GLU A 733 -34.37 9.00 -37.21
C GLU A 733 -34.65 7.51 -37.03
N ASN A 734 -33.85 6.83 -36.20
CA ASN A 734 -33.97 5.40 -35.94
C ASN A 734 -34.22 5.15 -34.46
N VAL A 735 -35.19 4.30 -34.15
CA VAL A 735 -35.52 3.92 -32.78
C VAL A 735 -35.31 2.45 -32.53
N LEU A 736 -34.73 2.13 -31.38
CA LEU A 736 -34.73 0.80 -30.81
C LEU A 736 -35.94 0.66 -29.90
N VAL A 737 -36.77 -0.33 -30.21
CA VAL A 737 -37.97 -0.65 -29.44
C VAL A 737 -37.70 -1.94 -28.69
N VAL A 738 -37.98 -1.98 -27.38
CA VAL A 738 -37.77 -3.16 -26.53
C VAL A 738 -39.04 -3.46 -25.72
N SER A 739 -39.48 -4.72 -25.68
CA SER A 739 -40.62 -5.14 -24.86
C SER A 739 -40.46 -6.58 -24.35
N TRP A 740 -41.08 -6.89 -23.21
CA TRP A 740 -40.89 -8.16 -22.50
C TRP A 740 -42.17 -8.69 -21.81
N GLY A 741 -42.18 -10.00 -21.53
CA GLY A 741 -43.26 -10.75 -20.87
C GLY A 741 -42.85 -12.18 -20.53
N SER A 742 -43.72 -13.00 -19.91
CA SER A 742 -43.39 -14.43 -19.65
C SER A 742 -44.57 -15.40 -19.76
N SER A 743 -45.50 -15.11 -20.67
CA SER A 743 -46.56 -16.07 -21.00
C SER A 743 -46.75 -16.16 -22.52
N SER A 744 -47.38 -17.23 -22.96
CA SER A 744 -47.76 -17.42 -24.38
C SER A 744 -48.68 -16.29 -24.89
N ASP A 745 -49.53 -15.75 -24.02
CA ASP A 745 -50.35 -14.56 -24.31
C ASP A 745 -49.49 -13.30 -24.45
N ASP A 746 -48.47 -13.14 -23.60
CA ASP A 746 -47.57 -11.99 -23.66
C ASP A 746 -46.76 -12.01 -24.95
N LYS A 747 -46.30 -13.18 -25.39
CA LYS A 747 -45.58 -13.34 -26.66
C LYS A 747 -46.40 -12.82 -27.85
N LYS A 748 -47.72 -13.06 -27.87
CA LYS A 748 -48.62 -12.51 -28.90
C LYS A 748 -48.77 -11.00 -28.78
N LYS A 749 -48.97 -10.49 -27.56
CA LYS A 749 -49.12 -9.05 -27.29
C LYS A 749 -47.85 -8.27 -27.63
N ILE A 750 -46.67 -8.81 -27.33
CA ILE A 750 -45.36 -8.21 -27.62
C ILE A 750 -45.17 -8.07 -29.14
N LYS A 751 -45.41 -9.13 -29.92
CA LYS A 751 -45.38 -9.03 -31.39
C LYS A 751 -46.35 -7.99 -31.94
N LYS A 752 -47.53 -7.87 -31.31
CA LYS A 752 -48.54 -6.88 -31.69
C LYS A 752 -48.07 -5.45 -31.39
N VAL A 753 -47.38 -5.21 -30.27
CA VAL A 753 -46.76 -3.92 -29.95
C VAL A 753 -45.85 -3.44 -31.08
N PHE A 754 -44.96 -4.30 -31.59
CA PHE A 754 -44.08 -3.91 -32.70
C PHE A 754 -44.85 -3.61 -33.99
N THR A 755 -45.88 -4.40 -34.29
CA THR A 755 -46.71 -4.22 -35.50
C THR A 755 -47.53 -2.93 -35.42
N ASP A 756 -48.17 -2.69 -34.28
CA ASP A 756 -49.01 -1.52 -34.03
C ASP A 756 -48.21 -0.22 -34.01
N LEU A 757 -46.99 -0.25 -33.45
CA LEU A 757 -46.10 0.89 -33.46
C LEU A 757 -45.59 1.18 -34.88
N LYS A 758 -45.14 0.13 -35.60
CA LYS A 758 -44.70 0.27 -36.99
C LYS A 758 -45.77 0.89 -37.87
N ASP A 759 -47.04 0.52 -37.71
CA ASP A 759 -48.15 1.13 -38.45
C ASP A 759 -48.30 2.64 -38.18
N LEU A 760 -47.91 3.13 -37.00
CA LEU A 760 -48.02 4.54 -36.66
C LEU A 760 -46.83 5.37 -37.12
N ILE A 761 -45.64 4.76 -37.21
CA ILE A 761 -44.39 5.51 -37.30
C ILE A 761 -43.60 5.24 -38.58
N CYS A 762 -43.89 4.16 -39.31
CA CYS A 762 -43.30 3.82 -40.61
C CYS A 762 -44.36 3.99 -41.71
#